data_AF-A0AAD6CVK2-F1
#
_entry.id   AF-A0AAD6CVK2-F1
#
_cell.length_a   1.000
_cell.length_b   1.000
_cell.length_c   1.000
_cell.angle_alpha   90.00
_cell.angle_beta   90.00
_cell.angle_gamma   90.00
#
_symmetry.space_group_name_H-M   'P 1'
#
loop_
_entity.id
_entity.type
_entity.pdbx_description
1 polymer ?
#
loop_
_entity_poly.entity_id
_entity_poly.type
_entity_poly.pdbx_seq_one_letter_code
_entity_poly.pdbx_strand_id
1 'polypeptide(L)'
;MANHEWESFREEIERLYVLENKTLPEVMDYIQQQYRRQFEKWQLRKLPPSADWKWIEKRVQKRKRINQKESEVHISGLQARPDKIAKSKYREGYLTSSFISAHSPNTPDGVVVFTPATPGLHVSWNESLPWLRFIRSLRPRQGSDTPSPSSSLVVASPHDIPRKANLELMERLSSIIPWNKLRNPPSIHSSSRSSAALSILMPEEFDGQHDVLSMNFSTSNRGVGDRLAVELYLLSNNLTPHESRGKTEESLIYHDSQILEMLKDSGWDDSNHLKMLLATREPTAESIAEKVFASALRLGKFEVLETMLDAGMDPNGFIETISRGMLTPLQFAAGFCEHGLQLVEMLASYKADVNLCVDNHPALYYAIEIEHAEVIDALLSHGATVTPVCLLALARGRNTRLGKDMVQSIIDSCPDVNFRAGWQDPSALVQAVQSKNSFIIDLLLAREAEINELVTIEYERETDLTTILGLAVIGGDMQVIQPLLRVCGDMNPHFDGLPYISPLTLAVSAQKPEIIGALLDAGIDLRAVDNEGEMTLLERAAKTRNPNICSLLIERGAKIDREPSETPHSTSALLIAVKNKSLAMVELLLRAKARLNDEYLHAPGSIIGAAIELGNVGLIQILVNAGATVIGTKLERIGNIQTATLIQQMGILPTMLQISGHRFLAAAISDQKPDLAEFLLWNGAGVVNGRMQGDSGDNDTTPLAAAIRANNSSFIQVLLKSGARVTDSALESAIQLMNRHLADIELLRQLLARFNGDAPNAVVVAVATSSFESLKLLREANIDPTLATQHYKEGWGIEDFELSPPESVLEVAVVFANVAVLRYLLEWTQWSARNVGRALTMAIAIENYLVVDDLMNVDCDFTQEITIEYPTYEDEFGRLQNGAKETYTSLQAAVSQQLVPIVEKISQRTDINYLGKGVRRRTPLQLAVEKGNMEIVNILLSRGAKIDSPPAQHGGVTTLQIAAIQGFIGIARRLLDLGADLNEAPARYFGRTALQGAAEHGRVDMLQMLLEGGTLIVGEGEQQYLKAVELAESNGHNAAARLLKSFRETVHLSPS
;
A
#
# COMPACT_ATOMS: atom_id res chain seq x y z
N MET A 1 -26.99 44.45 30.64
CA MET A 1 -27.36 45.26 29.46
C MET A 1 -26.96 46.68 29.77
N ALA A 2 -26.00 47.18 29.00
CA ALA A 2 -25.03 48.17 29.45
C ALA A 2 -25.62 49.59 29.53
N ASN A 3 -25.22 50.32 30.58
CA ASN A 3 -25.60 51.71 30.89
C ASN A 3 -25.41 52.71 29.73
N HIS A 4 -24.64 52.35 28.70
CA HIS A 4 -24.33 53.22 27.57
C HIS A 4 -25.51 53.48 26.61
N GLU A 5 -26.48 52.57 26.49
CA GLU A 5 -27.65 52.76 25.61
C GLU A 5 -28.71 53.67 26.23
N TRP A 6 -28.78 53.76 27.57
CA TRP A 6 -29.70 54.69 28.25
C TRP A 6 -29.20 56.14 28.21
N GLU A 7 -27.89 56.33 28.08
CA GLU A 7 -27.30 57.67 27.95
C GLU A 7 -27.71 58.36 26.64
N SER A 8 -27.88 57.62 25.53
CA SER A 8 -28.33 58.23 24.27
C SER A 8 -29.77 58.71 24.28
N PHE A 9 -30.61 58.20 25.20
CA PHE A 9 -32.00 58.65 25.37
C PHE A 9 -32.15 59.66 26.52
N ARG A 10 -31.06 60.02 27.20
CA ARG A 10 -31.08 60.87 28.39
C ARG A 10 -31.65 62.26 28.12
N GLU A 11 -31.22 62.91 27.03
CA GLU A 11 -31.74 64.24 26.66
C GLU A 11 -33.23 64.20 26.29
N GLU A 12 -33.69 63.13 25.63
CA GLU A 12 -35.10 62.97 25.23
C GLU A 12 -35.99 62.61 26.44
N ILE A 13 -35.48 61.79 27.37
CA ILE A 13 -36.13 61.51 28.66
C ILE A 13 -36.27 62.80 29.47
N GLU A 14 -35.21 63.59 29.52
CA GLU A 14 -35.19 64.86 30.25
C GLU A 14 -36.17 65.86 29.62
N ARG A 15 -36.25 65.94 28.29
CA ARG A 15 -37.28 66.74 27.62
C ARG A 15 -38.70 66.26 27.93
N LEU A 16 -38.99 64.96 27.81
CA LEU A 16 -40.35 64.44 28.00
C LEU A 16 -40.81 64.50 29.46
N TYR A 17 -39.93 64.19 30.39
CA TYR A 17 -40.25 64.11 31.82
C TYR A 17 -40.16 65.48 32.51
N VAL A 18 -39.15 66.30 32.19
CA VAL A 18 -38.89 67.57 32.88
C VAL A 18 -39.50 68.76 32.15
N LEU A 19 -39.33 68.85 30.82
CA LEU A 19 -39.82 70.01 30.05
C LEU A 19 -41.30 69.89 29.65
N GLU A 20 -41.74 68.68 29.26
CA GLU A 20 -43.12 68.41 28.85
C GLU A 20 -43.99 67.86 30.00
N ASN A 21 -43.41 67.68 31.20
CA ASN A 21 -44.06 67.26 32.44
C ASN A 21 -44.91 65.98 32.32
N LYS A 22 -44.48 65.04 31.45
CA LYS A 22 -45.14 63.74 31.30
C LYS A 22 -44.82 62.83 32.47
N THR A 23 -45.75 61.95 32.81
CA THR A 23 -45.55 61.02 33.92
C THR A 23 -44.51 59.95 33.56
N LEU A 24 -43.79 59.43 34.55
CA LEU A 24 -42.74 58.43 34.33
C LEU A 24 -43.24 57.19 33.54
N PRO A 25 -44.46 56.67 33.75
CA PRO A 25 -45.00 55.57 32.94
C PRO A 25 -45.16 55.94 31.45
N GLU A 26 -45.57 57.17 31.14
CA GLU A 26 -45.76 57.63 29.75
C GLU A 26 -44.42 57.79 29.02
N VAL A 27 -43.39 58.26 29.74
CA VAL A 27 -42.02 58.36 29.20
C VAL A 27 -41.45 56.97 28.91
N MET A 28 -41.66 56.01 29.82
CA MET A 28 -41.20 54.63 29.64
C MET A 28 -41.93 53.89 28.50
N ASP A 29 -43.24 54.12 28.32
CA ASP A 29 -44.00 53.56 27.20
C ASP A 29 -43.54 54.13 25.84
N TYR A 30 -43.29 55.44 25.79
CA TYR A 30 -42.77 56.10 24.59
C TYR A 30 -41.41 55.53 24.16
N ILE A 31 -40.49 55.34 25.11
CA ILE A 31 -39.17 54.76 24.86
C ILE A 31 -39.30 53.31 24.37
N GLN A 32 -40.14 52.50 25.03
CA GLN A 32 -40.40 51.12 24.59
C GLN A 32 -40.99 51.05 23.16
N GLN A 33 -41.86 52.00 22.77
CA GLN A 33 -42.38 52.08 21.40
C GLN A 33 -41.30 52.49 20.40
N GLN A 34 -40.39 53.40 20.76
CA GLN A 34 -39.28 53.83 19.89
C GLN A 34 -38.27 52.69 19.66
N TYR A 35 -37.96 51.90 20.70
CA TYR A 35 -37.18 50.66 20.58
C TYR A 35 -37.89 49.63 19.67
N ARG A 36 -39.21 49.47 19.80
CA ARG A 36 -39.98 48.55 18.96
C ARG A 36 -39.91 48.95 17.47
N ARG A 37 -39.97 50.26 17.17
CA ARG A 37 -39.78 50.80 15.81
C ARG A 37 -38.35 50.59 15.31
N GLN A 38 -37.32 50.66 16.16
CA GLN A 38 -35.94 50.34 15.76
C GLN A 38 -35.75 48.87 15.41
N PHE A 39 -36.34 47.94 16.18
CA PHE A 39 -36.33 46.51 15.84
C PHE A 39 -37.02 46.21 14.49
N GLU A 40 -38.12 46.91 14.18
CA GLU A 40 -38.80 46.82 12.88
C GLU A 40 -37.96 47.43 11.74
N LYS A 41 -37.27 48.55 11.99
CA LYS A 41 -36.38 49.23 11.02
C LYS A 41 -35.11 48.42 10.73
N TRP A 42 -34.61 47.66 11.71
CA TRP A 42 -33.46 46.74 11.57
C TRP A 42 -33.84 45.34 11.06
N GLN A 43 -35.11 45.09 10.74
CA GLN A 43 -35.63 43.80 10.25
C GLN A 43 -35.28 42.58 11.14
N LEU A 44 -35.02 42.78 12.43
CA LEU A 44 -34.65 41.70 13.34
C LEU A 44 -35.89 40.85 13.71
N ARG A 45 -35.99 39.63 13.17
CA ARG A 45 -37.08 38.67 13.46
C ARG A 45 -36.57 37.48 14.29
N LYS A 46 -37.30 37.12 15.34
CA LYS A 46 -37.03 35.92 16.18
C LYS A 46 -37.32 34.59 15.49
N LEU A 47 -38.09 34.59 14.39
CA LEU A 47 -38.55 33.40 13.67
C LEU A 47 -38.53 33.69 12.16
N PRO A 48 -38.19 32.69 11.32
CA PRO A 48 -38.19 32.87 9.88
C PRO A 48 -39.62 33.00 9.33
N PRO A 49 -39.82 33.70 8.19
CA PRO A 49 -41.13 33.88 7.55
C PRO A 49 -41.80 32.55 7.17
N SER A 50 -43.13 32.57 6.95
CA SER A 50 -43.92 31.35 6.69
C SER A 50 -43.46 30.57 5.45
N ALA A 51 -42.92 31.26 4.44
CA ALA A 51 -42.36 30.65 3.24
C ALA A 51 -41.13 29.77 3.53
N ASP A 52 -40.29 30.16 4.49
CA ASP A 52 -39.06 29.44 4.83
C ASP A 52 -39.36 28.18 5.64
N TRP A 53 -40.37 28.22 6.52
CA TRP A 53 -40.89 27.02 7.20
C TRP A 53 -41.41 25.98 6.20
N LYS A 54 -42.06 26.43 5.12
CA LYS A 54 -42.54 25.56 4.04
C LYS A 54 -41.38 24.91 3.26
N TRP A 55 -40.27 25.62 3.08
CA TRP A 55 -39.05 25.06 2.49
C TRP A 55 -38.41 24.02 3.43
N ILE A 56 -38.24 24.36 4.71
CA ILE A 56 -37.67 23.49 5.75
C ILE A 56 -38.43 22.17 5.81
N GLU A 57 -39.77 22.23 5.90
CA GLU A 57 -40.61 21.04 6.01
C GLU A 57 -40.51 20.15 4.76
N LYS A 58 -40.57 20.73 3.55
CA LYS A 58 -40.40 19.98 2.30
C LYS A 58 -39.03 19.31 2.23
N ARG A 59 -37.97 19.99 2.67
CA ARG A 59 -36.60 19.46 2.66
C ARG A 59 -36.45 18.30 3.63
N VAL A 60 -36.97 18.42 4.86
CA VAL A 60 -36.97 17.36 5.87
C VAL A 60 -37.78 16.14 5.41
N GLN A 61 -39.00 16.34 4.89
CA GLN A 61 -39.84 15.24 4.40
C GLN A 61 -39.23 14.51 3.19
N LYS A 62 -38.61 15.25 2.25
CA LYS A 62 -37.89 14.65 1.11
C LYS A 62 -36.72 13.79 1.57
N ARG A 63 -35.93 14.26 2.55
CA ARG A 63 -34.81 13.50 3.14
C ARG A 63 -35.28 12.25 3.87
N LYS A 64 -36.41 12.33 4.60
CA LYS A 64 -36.99 11.18 5.30
C LYS A 64 -37.59 10.13 4.37
N ARG A 65 -38.27 10.54 3.28
CA ARG A 65 -38.93 9.60 2.34
C ARG A 65 -38.00 9.00 1.29
N ILE A 66 -37.10 9.81 0.71
CA ILE A 66 -36.24 9.37 -0.40
C ILE A 66 -34.94 8.77 0.11
N ASN A 67 -34.35 9.37 1.15
CA ASN A 67 -33.01 9.00 1.62
C ASN A 67 -33.04 8.23 2.95
N GLN A 68 -34.22 8.02 3.55
CA GLN A 68 -34.40 7.47 4.91
C GLN A 68 -33.57 8.19 5.99
N LYS A 69 -33.22 9.46 5.77
CA LYS A 69 -32.39 10.26 6.68
C LYS A 69 -33.28 11.08 7.60
N GLU A 70 -33.03 11.01 8.90
CA GLU A 70 -33.55 11.98 9.86
C GLU A 70 -32.98 13.38 9.56
N SER A 71 -33.52 14.46 10.13
CA SER A 71 -33.03 15.81 9.86
C SER A 71 -33.16 16.76 11.04
N GLU A 72 -32.06 17.43 11.37
CA GLU A 72 -32.01 18.58 12.28
C GLU A 72 -32.05 19.89 11.49
N VAL A 73 -32.70 20.91 12.06
CA VAL A 73 -32.87 22.21 11.43
C VAL A 73 -32.26 23.28 12.33
N HIS A 74 -31.27 24.01 11.84
CA HIS A 74 -30.68 25.17 12.51
C HIS A 74 -31.16 26.46 11.84
N ILE A 75 -31.56 27.44 12.66
CA ILE A 75 -31.99 28.77 12.19
C ILE A 75 -31.10 29.79 12.89
N SER A 76 -30.33 30.55 12.12
CA SER A 76 -29.38 31.57 12.60
C SER A 76 -28.43 31.04 13.68
N GLY A 77 -28.00 29.79 13.53
CA GLY A 77 -27.07 29.12 14.42
C GLY A 77 -27.67 28.40 15.63
N LEU A 78 -28.99 28.42 15.82
CA LEU A 78 -29.69 27.74 16.93
C LEU A 78 -30.56 26.59 16.43
N GLN A 79 -30.51 25.44 17.11
CA GLN A 79 -31.30 24.27 16.73
C GLN A 79 -32.80 24.51 16.96
N ALA A 80 -33.61 24.29 15.93
CA ALA A 80 -35.05 24.40 15.99
C ALA A 80 -35.65 23.14 16.65
N ARG A 81 -36.38 23.33 17.75
CA ARG A 81 -37.01 22.21 18.48
C ARG A 81 -37.95 21.39 17.57
N PRO A 82 -37.94 20.05 17.65
CA PRO A 82 -38.80 19.17 16.86
C PRO A 82 -40.29 19.54 16.97
N ASP A 83 -40.75 19.94 18.16
CA ASP A 83 -42.14 20.32 18.42
C ASP A 83 -42.59 21.55 17.62
N LYS A 84 -41.67 22.48 17.34
CA LYS A 84 -41.96 23.67 16.54
C LYS A 84 -42.01 23.35 15.05
N ILE A 85 -41.18 22.42 14.59
CA ILE A 85 -41.20 21.89 13.21
C ILE A 85 -42.49 21.07 13.00
N ALA A 86 -42.91 20.28 13.99
CA ALA A 86 -44.15 19.51 13.92
C ALA A 86 -45.41 20.40 13.97
N LYS A 87 -45.39 21.50 14.73
CA LYS A 87 -46.51 22.45 14.82
C LYS A 87 -46.71 23.32 13.56
N SER A 88 -45.76 23.36 12.62
CA SER A 88 -45.99 24.03 11.32
C SER A 88 -47.03 23.29 10.46
N LYS A 89 -47.17 21.96 10.62
CA LYS A 89 -48.16 21.12 9.92
C LYS A 89 -49.61 21.59 10.09
N TYR A 90 -49.91 22.27 11.19
CA TYR A 90 -51.27 22.67 11.54
C TYR A 90 -51.59 24.12 11.16
N ARG A 91 -50.67 24.84 10.52
CA ARG A 91 -50.87 26.25 10.18
C ARG A 91 -51.53 26.46 8.82
N GLU A 92 -51.48 25.50 7.90
CA GLU A 92 -52.25 25.52 6.64
C GLU A 92 -52.60 24.09 6.19
N GLY A 93 -53.79 23.93 5.60
CA GLY A 93 -54.44 22.65 5.32
C GLY A 93 -53.70 21.70 4.35
N TYR A 94 -54.12 20.44 4.41
CA TYR A 94 -53.63 19.27 3.65
C TYR A 94 -53.09 19.56 2.24
N LEU A 95 -51.85 19.13 1.97
CA LEU A 95 -51.22 19.13 0.64
C LEU A 95 -51.26 17.72 0.03
N THR A 96 -51.83 17.62 -1.17
CA THR A 96 -51.99 16.41 -1.99
C THR A 96 -50.71 16.03 -2.77
N SER A 97 -50.69 14.76 -3.21
CA SER A 97 -49.58 13.98 -3.76
C SER A 97 -49.30 14.22 -5.24
N SER A 98 -48.41 15.15 -5.60
CA SER A 98 -47.93 15.30 -7.00
C SER A 98 -46.55 15.98 -7.17
N PHE A 99 -45.42 15.49 -6.65
CA PHE A 99 -44.12 16.17 -6.95
C PHE A 99 -42.89 15.23 -6.97
N ILE A 100 -42.49 14.75 -8.15
CA ILE A 100 -41.23 14.02 -8.38
C ILE A 100 -40.19 14.84 -9.19
N SER A 101 -40.55 15.97 -9.83
CA SER A 101 -39.64 16.65 -10.78
C SER A 101 -39.38 18.17 -10.62
N ALA A 102 -39.80 18.84 -9.54
CA ALA A 102 -39.53 20.27 -9.39
C ALA A 102 -38.11 20.55 -8.83
N HIS A 103 -37.43 21.56 -9.41
CA HIS A 103 -36.14 22.07 -8.93
C HIS A 103 -36.26 22.58 -7.48
N SER A 104 -35.24 22.36 -6.66
CA SER A 104 -35.27 22.80 -5.25
C SER A 104 -35.17 24.34 -5.21
N PRO A 105 -36.03 25.05 -4.45
CA PRO A 105 -35.89 26.49 -4.28
C PRO A 105 -34.56 26.83 -3.58
N ASN A 106 -34.04 28.04 -3.81
CA ASN A 106 -32.85 28.55 -3.12
C ASN A 106 -33.02 28.43 -1.59
N THR A 107 -31.96 28.01 -0.90
CA THR A 107 -31.93 27.85 0.56
C THR A 107 -32.13 29.22 1.21
N PRO A 108 -33.08 29.38 2.16
CA PRO A 108 -33.26 30.65 2.87
C PRO A 108 -32.03 31.05 3.68
N ASP A 109 -31.71 32.35 3.72
CA ASP A 109 -30.56 32.87 4.46
C ASP A 109 -30.65 32.52 5.95
N GLY A 110 -29.55 31.97 6.50
CA GLY A 110 -29.46 31.56 7.91
C GLY A 110 -30.16 30.25 8.27
N VAL A 111 -30.78 29.54 7.33
CA VAL A 111 -31.43 28.24 7.56
C VAL A 111 -30.57 27.10 7.04
N VAL A 112 -30.25 26.13 7.90
CA VAL A 112 -29.48 24.94 7.49
C VAL A 112 -30.12 23.65 7.99
N VAL A 113 -30.25 22.67 7.10
CA VAL A 113 -30.89 21.36 7.39
C VAL A 113 -29.86 20.24 7.17
N PHE A 114 -29.44 19.60 8.26
CA PHE A 114 -28.45 18.52 8.26
C PHE A 114 -29.08 17.19 8.66
N THR A 115 -28.39 16.08 8.42
CA THR A 115 -28.69 14.82 9.12
C THR A 115 -28.35 15.02 10.61
N PRO A 116 -29.14 14.50 11.56
CA PRO A 116 -28.85 14.62 12.98
C PRO A 116 -27.42 14.18 13.27
N ALA A 117 -26.86 14.71 14.35
CA ALA A 117 -25.66 14.13 14.90
C ALA A 117 -25.88 12.63 15.06
N THR A 118 -24.96 11.81 14.54
CA THR A 118 -24.76 10.47 15.12
C THR A 118 -24.63 10.74 16.62
N PRO A 119 -25.46 10.15 17.49
CA PRO A 119 -25.45 10.52 18.91
C PRO A 119 -24.02 10.48 19.41
N GLY A 120 -23.48 11.67 19.73
CA GLY A 120 -22.11 11.83 20.16
C GLY A 120 -21.86 10.94 21.37
N LEU A 121 -20.63 10.47 21.52
CA LEU A 121 -20.25 9.73 22.70
C LEU A 121 -20.29 10.69 23.90
N HIS A 122 -21.40 10.71 24.65
CA HIS A 122 -21.47 11.45 25.92
C HIS A 122 -20.63 10.69 26.95
N VAL A 123 -19.33 10.97 26.94
CA VAL A 123 -18.33 10.36 27.81
C VAL A 123 -17.87 11.36 28.84
N SER A 124 -17.84 10.94 30.10
CA SER A 124 -17.14 11.68 31.14
C SER A 124 -15.63 11.39 31.06
N TRP A 125 -14.86 12.47 30.92
CA TRP A 125 -13.41 12.39 30.85
C TRP A 125 -12.78 12.54 32.23
N ASN A 126 -11.69 11.82 32.47
CA ASN A 126 -10.95 11.97 33.71
C ASN A 126 -10.10 13.24 33.62
N GLU A 127 -10.11 14.03 34.68
CA GLU A 127 -9.45 15.33 34.75
C GLU A 127 -7.92 15.27 34.81
N SER A 128 -7.40 14.07 34.98
CA SER A 128 -5.98 13.73 34.96
C SER A 128 -5.39 13.60 33.56
N LEU A 129 -6.22 13.58 32.50
CA LEU A 129 -5.73 13.51 31.12
C LEU A 129 -4.75 14.65 30.82
N PRO A 130 -3.59 14.36 30.19
CA PRO A 130 -2.56 15.36 29.90
C PRO A 130 -3.10 16.59 29.19
N TRP A 131 -3.98 16.42 28.20
CA TRP A 131 -4.59 17.52 27.47
C TRP A 131 -5.41 18.46 28.37
N LEU A 132 -6.25 17.89 29.25
CA LEU A 132 -7.12 18.66 30.13
C LEU A 132 -6.31 19.41 31.21
N ARG A 133 -5.24 18.79 31.71
CA ARG A 133 -4.27 19.44 32.62
C ARG A 133 -3.54 20.59 31.93
N PHE A 134 -3.06 20.36 30.71
CA PHE A 134 -2.35 21.34 29.92
C PHE A 134 -3.22 22.57 29.65
N ILE A 135 -4.43 22.42 29.10
CA ILE A 135 -5.33 23.56 28.84
C ILE A 135 -5.62 24.36 30.11
N ARG A 136 -5.83 23.69 31.25
CA ARG A 136 -6.10 24.37 32.52
C ARG A 136 -4.91 25.19 33.02
N SER A 137 -3.69 24.67 32.84
CA SER A 137 -2.47 25.39 33.22
C SER A 137 -2.33 26.73 32.48
N LEU A 138 -2.94 26.85 31.30
CA LEU A 138 -2.92 28.04 30.45
C LEU A 138 -4.01 29.06 30.79
N ARG A 139 -4.95 28.73 31.68
CA ARG A 139 -6.03 29.66 32.05
C ARG A 139 -5.51 30.74 33.01
N PRO A 140 -5.84 32.02 32.80
CA PRO A 140 -5.46 33.08 33.73
C PRO A 140 -6.12 32.87 35.10
N ARG A 141 -5.36 33.05 36.18
CA ARG A 141 -5.85 33.02 37.56
C ARG A 141 -6.76 34.23 37.84
N GLN A 142 -8.02 34.23 37.39
CA GLN A 142 -9.04 35.17 37.85
C GLN A 142 -10.32 34.45 38.28
N GLY A 143 -10.81 34.81 39.47
CA GLY A 143 -11.81 34.06 40.25
C GLY A 143 -13.25 34.23 39.81
N SER A 144 -13.63 33.70 38.65
CA SER A 144 -15.04 33.43 38.33
C SER A 144 -15.19 32.01 37.78
N ASP A 145 -15.76 31.12 38.60
CA ASP A 145 -16.04 29.70 38.33
C ASP A 145 -17.17 29.47 37.31
N THR A 146 -17.14 30.15 36.16
CA THR A 146 -18.04 29.82 35.04
C THR A 146 -17.22 29.57 33.78
N PRO A 147 -17.09 28.31 33.32
CA PRO A 147 -16.44 28.03 32.04
C PRO A 147 -17.21 28.72 30.91
N SER A 148 -16.50 29.52 30.12
CA SER A 148 -17.06 30.07 28.88
C SER A 148 -17.12 28.94 27.83
N PRO A 149 -18.14 28.92 26.95
CA PRO A 149 -18.30 27.87 25.93
C PRO A 149 -17.31 27.97 24.76
N SER A 150 -16.21 28.72 24.89
CA SER A 150 -15.17 28.89 23.86
C SER A 150 -13.82 28.47 24.45
N SER A 151 -12.90 27.95 23.63
CA SER A 151 -11.57 27.52 24.08
C SER A 151 -10.90 28.59 24.94
N SER A 152 -10.33 28.17 26.07
CA SER A 152 -9.79 29.06 27.09
C SER A 152 -8.35 29.52 26.82
N LEU A 153 -7.84 29.29 25.60
CA LEU A 153 -6.47 29.64 25.21
C LEU A 153 -6.33 31.16 25.01
N VAL A 154 -5.37 31.77 25.72
CA VAL A 154 -5.04 33.18 25.54
C VAL A 154 -4.25 33.34 24.24
N VAL A 155 -4.81 34.10 23.29
CA VAL A 155 -4.19 34.43 21.99
C VAL A 155 -3.88 35.92 21.98
N ALA A 156 -2.68 36.29 21.53
CA ALA A 156 -2.17 37.67 21.59
C ALA A 156 -2.99 38.67 20.75
N SER A 157 -3.77 38.19 19.75
CA SER A 157 -4.69 39.03 18.95
C SER A 157 -5.85 38.20 18.38
N PRO A 158 -7.13 38.55 18.64
CA PRO A 158 -8.27 37.90 18.01
C PRO A 158 -8.42 38.39 16.56
N HIS A 159 -7.78 37.70 15.62
CA HIS A 159 -8.01 37.88 14.19
C HIS A 159 -9.06 36.90 13.67
N ASP A 160 -9.81 37.29 12.63
CA ASP A 160 -10.75 36.38 11.96
C ASP A 160 -9.96 35.39 11.09
N ILE A 161 -10.09 34.08 11.37
CA ILE A 161 -9.48 33.04 10.54
C ILE A 161 -10.24 32.91 9.22
N PRO A 162 -9.56 32.88 8.06
CA PRO A 162 -10.21 32.64 6.78
C PRO A 162 -10.91 31.27 6.74
N ARG A 163 -12.11 31.21 6.16
CA ARG A 163 -12.86 29.95 5.95
C ARG A 163 -12.03 28.84 5.26
N LYS A 164 -11.08 29.22 4.40
CA LYS A 164 -10.14 28.31 3.73
C LYS A 164 -9.29 27.52 4.73
N ALA A 165 -8.88 28.16 5.81
CA ALA A 165 -7.98 27.58 6.78
C ALA A 165 -8.75 26.56 7.67
N ASN A 166 -10.02 26.82 8.02
CA ASN A 166 -10.88 25.83 8.67
C ASN A 166 -11.20 24.63 7.76
N LEU A 167 -11.30 24.88 6.44
CA LEU A 167 -11.50 23.82 5.46
C LEU A 167 -10.33 22.83 5.43
N GLU A 168 -9.11 23.33 5.47
CA GLU A 168 -7.87 22.54 5.49
C GLU A 168 -7.72 21.71 6.77
N LEU A 169 -8.11 22.24 7.95
CA LEU A 169 -8.19 21.44 9.17
C LEU A 169 -9.20 20.29 9.03
N MET A 170 -10.37 20.56 8.45
CA MET A 170 -11.41 19.54 8.26
C MET A 170 -10.99 18.45 7.26
N GLU A 171 -10.24 18.81 6.21
CA GLU A 171 -9.66 17.85 5.28
C GLU A 171 -8.63 16.94 5.97
N ARG A 172 -7.75 17.51 6.80
CA ARG A 172 -6.81 16.73 7.63
C ARG A 172 -7.51 15.78 8.59
N LEU A 173 -8.53 16.25 9.33
CA LEU A 173 -9.34 15.38 10.19
C LEU A 173 -9.99 14.22 9.41
N SER A 174 -10.39 14.46 8.16
CA SER A 174 -10.99 13.43 7.30
C SER A 174 -10.01 12.41 6.72
N SER A 175 -8.70 12.69 6.83
CA SER A 175 -7.65 11.73 6.48
C SER A 175 -7.23 10.87 7.67
N ILE A 176 -7.32 11.40 8.89
CA ILE A 176 -7.02 10.68 10.14
C ILE A 176 -8.10 9.63 10.43
N ILE A 177 -9.37 10.01 10.27
CA ILE A 177 -10.48 9.06 10.29
C ILE A 177 -10.91 8.86 8.84
N PRO A 178 -10.88 7.65 8.26
CA PRO A 178 -11.18 7.46 6.86
C PRO A 178 -12.71 7.52 6.60
N TRP A 179 -13.34 8.70 6.64
CA TRP A 179 -14.79 8.88 6.46
C TRP A 179 -15.32 8.46 5.07
N ASN A 180 -14.43 8.22 4.08
CA ASN A 180 -14.80 8.19 2.66
C ASN A 180 -14.05 7.12 1.84
N LYS A 181 -14.70 5.97 1.60
CA LYS A 181 -14.59 5.23 0.32
C LYS A 181 -15.82 5.40 -0.59
N LEU A 182 -16.80 6.22 -0.18
CA LEU A 182 -17.88 6.61 -1.08
C LEU A 182 -17.32 7.63 -2.09
N ARG A 183 -17.13 7.21 -3.35
CA ARG A 183 -16.58 7.96 -4.50
C ARG A 183 -17.23 9.32 -4.85
N ASN A 184 -18.07 9.87 -3.99
CA ASN A 184 -18.62 11.22 -4.11
C ASN A 184 -18.51 11.90 -2.74
N PRO A 185 -17.85 13.06 -2.62
CA PRO A 185 -17.83 13.82 -1.38
C PRO A 185 -18.92 14.92 -1.40
N PRO A 186 -20.20 14.65 -1.12
CA PRO A 186 -21.08 15.71 -0.67
C PRO A 186 -21.06 15.69 0.87
N SER A 187 -20.50 16.75 1.45
CA SER A 187 -20.65 17.16 2.87
C SER A 187 -19.61 16.68 3.91
N ILE A 188 -18.32 16.91 3.68
CA ILE A 188 -17.35 17.06 4.80
C ILE A 188 -17.73 18.25 5.71
N HIS A 189 -18.49 19.22 5.17
CA HIS A 189 -18.97 20.41 5.89
C HIS A 189 -20.22 20.19 6.77
N SER A 190 -20.54 18.95 7.16
CA SER A 190 -21.67 18.70 8.06
C SER A 190 -21.19 18.85 9.51
N SER A 191 -21.69 19.85 10.23
CA SER A 191 -21.34 20.07 11.66
C SER A 191 -21.45 18.78 12.49
N SER A 192 -22.47 17.95 12.20
CA SER A 192 -22.64 16.64 12.83
C SER A 192 -21.51 15.63 12.59
N ARG A 193 -20.91 15.62 11.39
CA ARG A 193 -19.79 14.72 11.08
C ARG A 193 -18.50 15.21 11.71
N SER A 194 -18.27 16.53 11.69
CA SER A 194 -17.15 17.16 12.41
C SER A 194 -17.22 16.85 13.91
N SER A 195 -18.41 16.96 14.52
CA SER A 195 -18.61 16.70 15.94
C SER A 195 -18.35 15.22 16.27
N ALA A 196 -18.87 14.31 15.44
CA ALA A 196 -18.60 12.89 15.57
C ALA A 196 -17.09 12.56 15.40
N ALA A 197 -16.38 13.22 14.48
CA ALA A 197 -14.92 13.06 14.33
C ALA A 197 -14.15 13.51 15.56
N LEU A 198 -14.47 14.70 16.08
CA LEU A 198 -13.85 15.22 17.29
C LEU A 198 -14.13 14.30 18.48
N SER A 199 -15.35 13.76 18.61
CA SER A 199 -15.69 12.80 19.68
C SER A 199 -14.92 11.48 19.63
N ILE A 200 -14.39 11.10 18.46
CA ILE A 200 -13.53 9.92 18.31
C ILE A 200 -12.09 10.24 18.70
N LEU A 201 -11.61 11.45 18.36
CA LEU A 201 -10.21 11.84 18.47
C LEU A 201 -9.84 12.49 19.79
N MET A 202 -10.68 13.38 20.33
CA MET A 202 -10.31 14.31 21.41
C MET A 202 -11.30 14.21 22.58
N PRO A 203 -10.84 14.37 23.83
CA PRO A 203 -11.73 14.50 24.99
C PRO A 203 -12.40 15.88 25.08
N GLU A 204 -13.60 15.92 25.67
CA GLU A 204 -14.33 17.18 25.96
C GLU A 204 -13.94 17.75 27.33
N GLU A 205 -13.71 19.07 27.39
CA GLU A 205 -13.57 19.86 28.62
C GLU A 205 -14.91 20.11 29.32
N PHE A 206 -16.00 20.17 28.54
CA PHE A 206 -17.36 20.36 29.01
C PHE A 206 -18.34 19.74 28.02
N ASP A 207 -19.47 19.25 28.54
CA ASP A 207 -20.48 18.57 27.73
C ASP A 207 -20.92 19.42 26.52
N GLY A 208 -20.76 18.85 25.32
CA GLY A 208 -21.17 19.48 24.06
C GLY A 208 -20.13 20.42 23.46
N GLN A 209 -18.89 20.41 23.95
CA GLN A 209 -17.77 21.18 23.37
C GLN A 209 -17.60 20.87 21.87
N HIS A 210 -17.67 19.60 21.46
CA HIS A 210 -17.45 19.22 20.07
C HIS A 210 -18.50 19.79 19.10
N ASP A 211 -19.76 19.91 19.55
CA ASP A 211 -20.82 20.54 18.78
C ASP A 211 -20.56 22.04 18.59
N VAL A 212 -20.05 22.72 19.63
CA VAL A 212 -19.69 24.13 19.58
C VAL A 212 -18.51 24.35 18.64
N LEU A 213 -17.43 23.57 18.77
CA LEU A 213 -16.25 23.63 17.88
C LEU A 213 -16.66 23.42 16.42
N SER A 214 -17.46 22.38 16.16
CA SER A 214 -17.95 22.05 14.81
C SER A 214 -18.79 23.17 14.22
N MET A 215 -19.64 23.80 15.04
CA MET A 215 -20.44 24.94 14.61
C MET A 215 -19.58 26.16 14.30
N ASN A 216 -18.57 26.46 15.13
CA ASN A 216 -17.65 27.58 14.93
C ASN A 216 -16.84 27.41 13.64
N PHE A 217 -16.31 26.20 13.39
CA PHE A 217 -15.60 25.89 12.15
C PHE A 217 -16.46 26.08 10.90
N SER A 218 -17.78 25.84 11.00
CA SER A 218 -18.73 26.01 9.90
C SER A 218 -19.21 27.45 9.66
N THR A 219 -19.21 28.32 10.69
CA THR A 219 -19.87 29.65 10.67
C THR A 219 -18.93 30.84 10.62
N SER A 220 -17.60 30.63 10.64
CA SER A 220 -16.55 31.66 10.45
C SER A 220 -16.52 32.81 11.48
N ASN A 221 -17.31 32.76 12.55
CA ASN A 221 -17.54 33.91 13.45
C ASN A 221 -16.74 33.90 14.78
N ARG A 222 -15.91 32.87 15.06
CA ARG A 222 -15.01 32.83 16.23
C ARG A 222 -13.82 31.88 16.03
N GLY A 223 -12.66 32.29 16.57
CA GLY A 223 -11.82 31.44 17.42
C GLY A 223 -10.47 30.97 16.87
N VAL A 224 -9.45 31.84 16.78
CA VAL A 224 -8.04 31.39 16.69
C VAL A 224 -7.72 30.39 17.80
N GLY A 225 -8.24 30.63 19.01
CA GLY A 225 -8.11 29.70 20.13
C GLY A 225 -8.76 28.33 19.86
N ASP A 226 -9.93 28.27 19.21
CA ASP A 226 -10.66 27.01 19.01
C ASP A 226 -9.93 26.12 17.99
N ARG A 227 -9.43 26.73 16.93
CA ARG A 227 -8.55 26.05 15.97
C ARG A 227 -7.25 25.61 16.64
N LEU A 228 -6.59 26.54 17.34
CA LEU A 228 -5.33 26.27 18.02
C LEU A 228 -5.45 25.10 18.99
N ALA A 229 -6.55 25.02 19.75
CA ALA A 229 -6.81 23.92 20.66
C ALA A 229 -6.86 22.57 19.91
N VAL A 230 -7.63 22.47 18.82
CA VAL A 230 -7.69 21.22 18.05
C VAL A 230 -6.33 20.87 17.45
N GLU A 231 -5.60 21.85 16.89
CA GLU A 231 -4.28 21.63 16.28
C GLU A 231 -3.23 21.17 17.31
N LEU A 232 -3.18 21.81 18.47
CA LEU A 232 -2.26 21.44 19.55
C LEU A 232 -2.59 20.05 20.11
N TYR A 233 -3.87 19.66 20.16
CA TYR A 233 -4.26 18.31 20.55
C TYR A 233 -3.75 17.28 19.52
N LEU A 234 -4.01 17.51 18.24
CA LEU A 234 -3.54 16.64 17.16
C LEU A 234 -2.00 16.53 17.18
N LEU A 235 -1.30 17.65 17.39
CA LEU A 235 0.16 17.70 17.44
C LEU A 235 0.73 16.92 18.63
N SER A 236 0.20 17.15 19.84
CA SER A 236 0.65 16.48 21.07
C SER A 236 0.37 14.98 21.10
N ASN A 237 -0.64 14.51 20.35
CA ASN A 237 -0.96 13.10 20.21
C ASN A 237 -0.44 12.51 18.89
N ASN A 238 0.40 13.22 18.13
CA ASN A 238 0.99 12.76 16.87
C ASN A 238 -0.03 12.30 15.81
N LEU A 239 -1.23 12.88 15.81
CA LEU A 239 -2.33 12.53 14.90
C LEU A 239 -2.10 13.22 13.55
N THR A 240 -1.22 12.64 12.73
CA THR A 240 -0.88 13.16 11.40
C THR A 240 -1.82 12.60 10.32
N PRO A 241 -2.13 13.38 9.26
CA PRO A 241 -2.86 12.91 8.09
C PRO A 241 -2.28 11.64 7.48
N HIS A 242 -3.13 10.68 7.07
CA HIS A 242 -2.73 9.60 6.19
C HIS A 242 -2.75 10.10 4.74
N GLU A 243 -1.60 10.45 4.17
CA GLU A 243 -1.50 10.69 2.73
C GLU A 243 -1.48 9.35 2.00
N SER A 244 -2.47 9.14 1.13
CA SER A 244 -2.61 7.97 0.26
C SER A 244 -1.49 7.80 -0.79
N ARG A 245 -0.47 8.67 -0.77
CA ARG A 245 0.71 8.64 -1.64
C ARG A 245 2.04 8.48 -0.88
N GLY A 246 1.99 8.14 0.40
CA GLY A 246 3.17 8.01 1.26
C GLY A 246 3.72 9.36 1.74
N LYS A 247 4.55 9.33 2.79
CA LYS A 247 5.22 10.51 3.35
C LYS A 247 6.22 11.07 2.33
N THR A 248 5.92 12.20 1.70
CA THR A 248 6.85 12.90 0.80
C THR A 248 7.60 14.04 1.52
N GLU A 249 8.74 14.46 0.98
CA GLU A 249 9.50 15.62 1.49
C GLU A 249 8.74 16.92 1.40
N GLU A 250 8.02 17.12 0.30
CA GLU A 250 7.14 18.27 0.12
C GLU A 250 6.03 18.29 1.18
N SER A 251 5.41 17.14 1.48
CA SER A 251 4.37 17.03 2.51
C SER A 251 4.91 17.31 3.92
N LEU A 252 6.06 16.73 4.29
CA LEU A 252 6.65 16.95 5.61
C LEU A 252 7.04 18.42 5.82
N ILE A 253 7.71 19.03 4.84
CA ILE A 253 8.08 20.46 4.88
C ILE A 253 6.85 21.34 4.95
N TYR A 254 5.79 21.00 4.21
CA TYR A 254 4.51 21.70 4.27
C TYR A 254 3.89 21.60 5.66
N HIS A 255 3.84 20.41 6.27
CA HIS A 255 3.36 20.21 7.63
C HIS A 255 4.20 20.98 8.67
N ASP A 256 5.53 20.94 8.58
CA ASP A 256 6.41 21.70 9.46
C ASP A 256 6.15 23.21 9.35
N SER A 257 5.94 23.70 8.13
CA SER A 257 5.66 25.12 7.87
C SER A 257 4.32 25.53 8.48
N GLN A 258 3.29 24.67 8.36
CA GLN A 258 1.99 24.89 8.96
C GLN A 258 2.05 24.93 10.49
N ILE A 259 2.84 24.06 11.13
CA ILE A 259 3.01 24.05 12.58
C ILE A 259 3.55 25.40 13.05
N LEU A 260 4.63 25.89 12.42
CA LEU A 260 5.23 27.16 12.82
C LEU A 260 4.37 28.38 12.46
N GLU A 261 3.68 28.35 11.32
CA GLU A 261 2.73 29.41 10.93
C GLU A 261 1.54 29.48 11.89
N MET A 262 1.01 28.33 12.32
CA MET A 262 -0.07 28.24 13.31
C MET A 262 0.34 28.82 14.68
N LEU A 263 1.57 28.55 15.14
CA LEU A 263 2.08 29.16 16.37
C LEU A 263 2.27 30.67 16.23
N LYS A 264 2.76 31.13 15.08
CA LYS A 264 2.91 32.55 14.79
C LYS A 264 1.56 33.28 14.75
N ASP A 265 0.59 32.73 14.05
CA ASP A 265 -0.76 33.31 13.93
C ASP A 265 -1.49 33.38 15.28
N SER A 266 -1.14 32.49 16.21
CA SER A 266 -1.65 32.49 17.58
C SER A 266 -0.84 33.34 18.57
N GLY A 267 0.33 33.86 18.16
CA GLY A 267 1.26 34.58 19.04
C GLY A 267 1.96 33.68 20.07
N TRP A 268 2.05 32.39 19.77
CA TRP A 268 2.72 31.35 20.57
C TRP A 268 4.16 31.09 20.09
N ASP A 269 4.64 31.86 19.12
CA ASP A 269 6.03 31.84 18.61
C ASP A 269 7.01 32.63 19.50
N ASP A 270 6.54 33.29 20.56
CA ASP A 270 7.39 34.07 21.45
C ASP A 270 8.19 33.20 22.44
N SER A 271 9.31 33.76 22.93
CA SER A 271 10.19 33.07 23.87
C SER A 271 9.49 32.65 25.17
N ASN A 272 8.46 33.38 25.61
CA ASN A 272 7.77 33.07 26.85
C ASN A 272 6.89 31.82 26.72
N HIS A 273 6.09 31.69 25.65
CA HIS A 273 5.26 30.50 25.45
C HIS A 273 6.14 29.27 25.18
N LEU A 274 7.22 29.40 24.40
CA LEU A 274 8.17 28.29 24.18
C LEU A 274 8.86 27.84 25.48
N LYS A 275 9.29 28.77 26.33
CA LYS A 275 9.82 28.45 27.68
C LYS A 275 8.76 27.84 28.58
N MET A 276 7.51 28.31 28.48
CA MET A 276 6.40 27.78 29.26
C MET A 276 6.11 26.32 28.90
N LEU A 277 6.12 25.95 27.61
CA LEU A 277 5.92 24.57 27.18
C LEU A 277 6.87 23.60 27.90
N LEU A 278 8.17 23.91 27.95
CA LEU A 278 9.17 23.08 28.61
C LEU A 278 9.14 23.19 30.15
N ALA A 279 8.75 24.34 30.68
CA ALA A 279 8.68 24.56 32.14
C ALA A 279 7.52 23.81 32.82
N THR A 280 6.39 23.61 32.12
CA THR A 280 5.22 22.92 32.71
C THR A 280 5.48 21.45 33.04
N ARG A 281 6.40 20.79 32.33
CA ARG A 281 6.68 19.34 32.44
C ARG A 281 5.43 18.46 32.28
N GLU A 282 4.40 18.99 31.61
CA GLU A 282 3.21 18.22 31.26
C GLU A 282 3.50 17.44 29.97
N PRO A 283 3.11 16.15 29.86
CA PRO A 283 3.40 15.33 28.68
C PRO A 283 2.93 15.94 27.36
N THR A 284 1.76 16.58 27.37
CA THR A 284 1.22 17.31 26.21
C THR A 284 2.15 18.45 25.78
N ALA A 285 2.64 19.25 26.73
CA ALA A 285 3.49 20.40 26.44
C ALA A 285 4.87 19.98 25.92
N GLU A 286 5.44 18.93 26.52
CA GLU A 286 6.70 18.35 26.07
C GLU A 286 6.57 17.74 24.67
N SER A 287 5.47 17.04 24.37
CA SER A 287 5.24 16.49 23.03
C SER A 287 5.06 17.59 21.98
N ILE A 288 4.43 18.72 22.33
CA ILE A 288 4.35 19.89 21.46
C ILE A 288 5.76 20.44 21.21
N ALA A 289 6.56 20.63 22.27
CA ALA A 289 7.93 21.13 22.16
C ALA A 289 8.81 20.21 21.29
N GLU A 290 8.70 18.89 21.43
CA GLU A 290 9.42 17.92 20.61
C GLU A 290 9.13 18.11 19.10
N LYS A 291 7.86 18.34 18.74
CA LYS A 291 7.48 18.58 17.34
C LYS A 291 7.88 19.94 16.82
N VAL A 292 7.71 20.98 17.61
CA VAL A 292 8.12 22.34 17.23
C VAL A 292 9.64 22.40 17.01
N PHE A 293 10.41 21.74 17.88
CA PHE A 293 11.86 21.63 17.73
C PHE A 293 12.25 20.88 16.44
N ALA A 294 11.62 19.74 16.18
CA ALA A 294 11.87 18.96 14.97
C ALA A 294 11.52 19.75 13.69
N SER A 295 10.39 20.45 13.66
CA SER A 295 9.99 21.31 12.54
C SER A 295 10.94 22.50 12.36
N ALA A 296 11.35 23.15 13.46
CA ALA A 296 12.31 24.24 13.41
C ALA A 296 13.68 23.78 12.90
N LEU A 297 14.13 22.57 13.26
CA LEU A 297 15.39 22.01 12.77
C LEU A 297 15.33 21.75 11.26
N ARG A 298 14.28 21.08 10.78
CA ARG A 298 14.12 20.78 9.35
C ARG A 298 13.98 22.03 8.48
N LEU A 299 13.34 23.08 9.00
CA LEU A 299 13.17 24.36 8.31
C LEU A 299 14.33 25.36 8.53
N GLY A 300 15.37 25.00 9.29
CA GLY A 300 16.52 25.87 9.55
C GLY A 300 16.17 27.16 10.31
N LYS A 301 15.24 27.09 11.28
CA LYS A 301 14.81 28.24 12.09
C LYS A 301 15.67 28.41 13.34
N PHE A 302 16.89 28.91 13.15
CA PHE A 302 17.92 29.06 14.19
C PHE A 302 17.45 29.80 15.46
N GLU A 303 16.72 30.91 15.33
CA GLU A 303 16.24 31.69 16.48
C GLU A 303 15.28 30.88 17.39
N VAL A 304 14.43 30.06 16.77
CA VAL A 304 13.51 29.17 17.50
C VAL A 304 14.29 28.05 18.17
N LEU A 305 15.26 27.46 17.47
CA LEU A 305 16.12 26.40 18.01
C LEU A 305 16.93 26.88 19.22
N GLU A 306 17.60 28.03 19.13
CA GLU A 306 18.33 28.63 20.26
C GLU A 306 17.40 28.86 21.44
N THR A 307 16.22 29.44 21.19
CA THR A 307 15.25 29.71 22.26
C THR A 307 14.79 28.44 22.97
N MET A 308 14.60 27.33 22.24
CA MET A 308 14.18 26.06 22.82
C MET A 308 15.34 25.35 23.55
N LEU A 309 16.56 25.38 23.00
CA LEU A 309 17.75 24.84 23.65
C LEU A 309 18.06 25.60 24.96
N ASP A 310 17.95 26.93 24.95
CA ASP A 310 18.05 27.78 26.15
C ASP A 310 16.98 27.46 27.19
N ALA A 311 15.78 27.07 26.74
CA ALA A 311 14.68 26.64 27.59
C ALA A 311 14.87 25.21 28.14
N GLY A 312 15.95 24.51 27.77
CA GLY A 312 16.29 23.19 28.26
C GLY A 312 15.81 22.03 27.39
N MET A 313 15.51 22.28 26.10
CA MET A 313 15.27 21.21 25.13
C MET A 313 16.51 20.34 24.98
N ASP A 314 16.34 19.02 24.93
CA ASP A 314 17.43 18.07 24.76
C ASP A 314 17.96 18.09 23.32
N PRO A 315 19.25 18.43 23.08
CA PRO A 315 19.82 18.43 21.73
C PRO A 315 20.04 17.02 21.16
N ASN A 316 19.83 15.96 21.95
CA ASN A 316 19.96 14.56 21.56
C ASN A 316 18.60 13.86 21.35
N GLY A 317 17.49 14.63 21.31
CA GLY A 317 16.19 14.09 20.93
C GLY A 317 16.21 13.43 19.54
N PHE A 318 15.14 12.74 19.13
CA PHE A 318 15.09 12.14 17.80
C PHE A 318 14.13 12.87 16.88
N ILE A 319 14.49 12.91 15.60
CA ILE A 319 13.79 13.62 14.56
C ILE A 319 13.50 12.64 13.43
N GLU A 320 12.23 12.61 13.04
CA GLU A 320 11.77 11.82 11.91
C GLU A 320 12.27 12.43 10.59
N THR A 321 12.85 11.57 9.75
CA THR A 321 13.25 11.86 8.37
C THR A 321 12.56 10.88 7.42
N ILE A 322 12.24 11.34 6.20
CA ILE A 322 11.45 10.55 5.25
C ILE A 322 12.22 9.36 4.68
N SER A 323 13.51 9.54 4.41
CA SER A 323 14.32 8.56 3.68
C SER A 323 15.11 7.61 4.58
N ARG A 324 15.39 7.99 5.84
CA ARG A 324 16.31 7.26 6.74
C ARG A 324 15.68 6.94 8.10
N GLY A 325 14.42 7.30 8.33
CA GLY A 325 13.74 7.06 9.60
C GLY A 325 14.16 8.06 10.69
N MET A 326 14.32 7.61 11.93
CA MET A 326 14.65 8.47 13.06
C MET A 326 16.16 8.74 13.13
N LEU A 327 16.54 10.01 13.24
CA LEU A 327 17.93 10.46 13.40
C LEU A 327 18.06 11.42 14.59
N THR A 328 19.27 11.58 15.13
CA THR A 328 19.59 12.67 16.05
C THR A 328 19.66 14.01 15.27
N PRO A 329 19.45 15.17 15.94
CA PRO A 329 19.64 16.49 15.35
C PRO A 329 21.01 16.65 14.68
N LEU A 330 22.05 16.05 15.25
CA LEU A 330 23.40 16.13 14.70
C LEU A 330 23.57 15.25 13.45
N GLN A 331 23.03 14.02 13.44
CA GLN A 331 22.98 13.18 12.24
C GLN A 331 22.23 13.90 11.11
N PHE A 332 21.09 14.54 11.42
CA PHE A 332 20.31 15.31 10.46
C PHE A 332 21.11 16.52 9.94
N ALA A 333 21.68 17.32 10.83
CA ALA A 333 22.47 18.50 10.47
C ALA A 333 23.68 18.14 9.59
N ALA A 334 24.34 17.02 9.85
CA ALA A 334 25.53 16.60 9.13
C ALA A 334 25.26 16.11 7.70
N GLY A 335 24.08 15.57 7.40
CA GLY A 335 23.77 14.93 6.12
C GLY A 335 22.72 15.61 5.25
N PHE A 336 21.79 16.37 5.86
CA PHE A 336 20.52 16.70 5.21
C PHE A 336 20.15 18.19 5.27
N CYS A 337 21.02 19.03 5.84
CA CYS A 337 20.77 20.47 5.95
C CYS A 337 21.72 21.28 5.06
N GLU A 338 21.17 22.26 4.33
CA GLU A 338 21.96 23.23 3.55
C GLU A 338 22.93 24.05 4.43
N HIS A 339 22.52 24.35 5.68
CA HIS A 339 23.31 25.09 6.66
C HIS A 339 23.92 24.16 7.72
N GLY A 340 24.31 22.94 7.32
CA GLY A 340 24.75 21.88 8.22
C GLY A 340 25.86 22.27 9.20
N LEU A 341 26.87 23.03 8.74
CA LEU A 341 27.96 23.49 9.60
C LEU A 341 27.48 24.34 10.79
N GLN A 342 26.60 25.30 10.53
CA GLN A 342 26.08 26.20 11.58
C GLN A 342 25.26 25.42 12.62
N LEU A 343 24.44 24.46 12.17
CA LEU A 343 23.66 23.61 13.06
C LEU A 343 24.55 22.65 13.86
N VAL A 344 25.57 22.07 13.25
CA VAL A 344 26.53 21.18 13.94
C VAL A 344 27.26 21.94 15.05
N GLU A 345 27.76 23.14 14.77
CA GLU A 345 28.43 23.98 15.78
C GLU A 345 27.46 24.41 16.89
N MET A 346 26.23 24.81 16.53
CA MET A 346 25.20 25.15 17.50
C MET A 346 24.90 23.96 18.42
N LEU A 347 24.54 22.81 17.88
CA LEU A 347 24.20 21.62 18.65
C LEU A 347 25.37 21.13 19.52
N ALA A 348 26.60 21.16 18.99
CA ALA A 348 27.81 20.83 19.74
C ALA A 348 28.03 21.80 20.92
N SER A 349 27.75 23.10 20.74
CA SER A 349 27.86 24.09 21.82
C SER A 349 26.89 23.83 22.99
N TYR A 350 25.73 23.23 22.70
CA TYR A 350 24.76 22.77 23.70
C TYR A 350 25.01 21.32 24.18
N LYS A 351 26.21 20.77 23.93
CA LYS A 351 26.65 19.43 24.36
C LYS A 351 25.86 18.26 23.75
N ALA A 352 25.47 18.37 22.48
CA ALA A 352 25.04 17.20 21.71
C ALA A 352 26.16 16.15 21.69
N ASP A 353 25.81 14.87 21.83
CA ASP A 353 26.77 13.77 21.74
C ASP A 353 27.10 13.49 20.27
N VAL A 354 28.34 13.80 19.88
CA VAL A 354 28.81 13.69 18.49
C VAL A 354 28.87 12.26 17.96
N ASN A 355 28.91 11.26 18.84
CA ASN A 355 28.97 9.85 18.47
C ASN A 355 27.63 9.12 18.65
N LEU A 356 26.61 9.78 19.22
CA LEU A 356 25.28 9.21 19.37
C LEU A 356 24.63 9.01 17.99
N CYS A 357 24.19 7.77 17.73
CA CYS A 357 23.48 7.40 16.51
C CYS A 357 22.38 6.39 16.80
N VAL A 358 21.30 6.47 16.03
CA VAL A 358 20.13 5.58 16.16
C VAL A 358 20.27 4.32 15.30
N ASP A 359 20.90 4.46 14.14
CA ASP A 359 20.92 3.50 13.04
C ASP A 359 22.32 2.91 12.81
N ASN A 360 23.21 2.97 13.81
CA ASN A 360 24.64 2.63 13.73
C ASN A 360 25.48 3.50 12.77
N HIS A 361 24.92 4.60 12.23
CA HIS A 361 25.63 5.55 11.37
C HIS A 361 25.88 6.87 12.11
N PRO A 362 27.09 7.16 12.62
CA PRO A 362 27.35 8.41 13.33
C PRO A 362 27.17 9.64 12.43
N ALA A 363 27.03 10.84 13.01
CA ALA A 363 26.93 12.09 12.22
C ALA A 363 28.06 12.23 11.19
N LEU A 364 29.27 11.76 11.54
CA LEU A 364 30.43 11.73 10.65
C LEU A 364 30.22 10.88 9.39
N TYR A 365 29.49 9.76 9.48
CA TYR A 365 29.14 8.93 8.33
C TYR A 365 28.34 9.76 7.30
N TYR A 366 27.34 10.50 7.77
CA TYR A 366 26.48 11.30 6.91
C TYR A 366 27.24 12.44 6.23
N ALA A 367 28.12 13.12 6.96
CA ALA A 367 28.99 14.16 6.41
C ALA A 367 29.94 13.63 5.31
N ILE A 368 30.42 12.40 5.45
CA ILE A 368 31.25 11.72 4.44
C ILE A 368 30.43 11.36 3.20
N GLU A 369 29.21 10.82 3.34
CA GLU A 369 28.37 10.47 2.19
C GLU A 369 28.02 11.68 1.31
N ILE A 370 27.84 12.88 1.90
CA ILE A 370 27.60 14.11 1.14
C ILE A 370 28.88 14.83 0.69
N GLU A 371 30.05 14.33 1.08
CA GLU A 371 31.37 14.89 0.83
C GLU A 371 31.53 16.35 1.33
N HIS A 372 30.97 16.69 2.52
CA HIS A 372 31.02 18.04 3.08
C HIS A 372 32.22 18.26 4.01
N ALA A 373 33.36 18.65 3.44
CA ALA A 373 34.64 18.77 4.15
C ALA A 373 34.58 19.60 5.45
N GLU A 374 33.94 20.77 5.45
CA GLU A 374 33.89 21.63 6.65
C GLU A 374 33.12 20.99 7.82
N VAL A 375 32.07 20.22 7.54
CA VAL A 375 31.30 19.51 8.56
C VAL A 375 32.08 18.30 9.09
N ILE A 376 32.81 17.60 8.21
CA ILE A 376 33.72 16.52 8.60
C ILE A 376 34.77 17.07 9.58
N ASP A 377 35.41 18.20 9.24
CA ASP A 377 36.40 18.85 10.11
C ASP A 377 35.79 19.28 11.44
N ALA A 378 34.61 19.91 11.43
CA ALA A 378 33.92 20.32 12.64
C ALA A 378 33.63 19.11 13.55
N LEU A 379 33.06 18.03 13.01
CA LEU A 379 32.75 16.82 13.76
C LEU A 379 34.01 16.16 14.33
N LEU A 380 35.08 16.04 13.55
CA LEU A 380 36.36 15.49 14.02
C LEU A 380 36.96 16.38 15.12
N SER A 381 36.86 17.70 15.00
CA SER A 381 37.35 18.64 16.02
C SER A 381 36.59 18.55 17.35
N HIS A 382 35.31 18.18 17.29
CA HIS A 382 34.45 17.94 18.46
C HIS A 382 34.53 16.50 18.98
N GLY A 383 35.44 15.65 18.45
CA GLY A 383 35.72 14.31 18.97
C GLY A 383 34.90 13.18 18.34
N ALA A 384 34.42 13.35 17.10
CA ALA A 384 33.80 12.26 16.35
C ALA A 384 34.80 11.12 16.08
N THR A 385 34.36 9.89 16.28
CA THR A 385 35.16 8.68 16.07
C THR A 385 34.99 8.18 14.64
N VAL A 386 36.10 7.84 13.97
CA VAL A 386 36.06 7.22 12.64
C VAL A 386 35.73 5.73 12.79
N THR A 387 34.45 5.40 12.59
CA THR A 387 34.00 4.00 12.64
C THR A 387 34.26 3.29 11.32
N PRO A 388 34.27 1.95 11.29
CA PRO A 388 34.36 1.21 10.04
C PRO A 388 33.27 1.56 9.01
N VAL A 389 32.08 1.94 9.49
CA VAL A 389 30.97 2.34 8.62
C VAL A 389 31.28 3.66 7.90
N CYS A 390 32.03 4.58 8.53
CA CYS A 390 32.57 5.78 7.87
C CYS A 390 33.52 5.42 6.72
N LEU A 391 34.34 4.37 6.89
CA LEU A 391 35.24 3.89 5.83
C LEU A 391 34.45 3.28 4.65
N LEU A 392 33.37 2.55 4.94
CA LEU A 392 32.47 2.02 3.90
C LEU A 392 31.82 3.15 3.08
N ALA A 393 31.35 4.22 3.73
CA ALA A 393 30.84 5.42 3.05
C ALA A 393 31.91 6.06 2.16
N LEU A 394 33.13 6.23 2.69
CA LEU A 394 34.25 6.81 1.96
C LEU A 394 34.60 6.00 0.71
N ALA A 395 34.66 4.67 0.83
CA ALA A 395 34.97 3.74 -0.26
C ALA A 395 33.88 3.74 -1.36
N ARG A 396 32.61 3.90 -0.97
CA ARG A 396 31.47 4.02 -1.89
C ARG A 396 31.50 5.33 -2.66
N GLY A 397 31.92 6.42 -2.03
CA GLY A 397 31.97 7.77 -2.60
C GLY A 397 32.89 7.90 -3.81
N ARG A 398 32.59 8.88 -4.67
CA ARG A 398 33.52 9.27 -5.76
C ARG A 398 34.66 10.15 -5.24
N ASN A 399 34.50 10.75 -4.06
CA ASN A 399 35.46 11.59 -3.37
C ASN A 399 35.98 12.71 -4.26
N THR A 400 35.07 13.33 -5.00
CA THR A 400 35.41 14.41 -5.94
C THR A 400 35.54 15.76 -5.25
N ARG A 401 34.86 15.93 -4.11
CA ARG A 401 34.89 17.15 -3.29
C ARG A 401 35.80 17.04 -2.08
N LEU A 402 36.14 15.81 -1.66
CA LEU A 402 37.11 15.57 -0.59
C LEU A 402 38.54 15.67 -1.11
N GLY A 403 39.38 16.46 -0.44
CA GLY A 403 40.81 16.51 -0.73
C GLY A 403 41.49 15.19 -0.40
N LYS A 404 42.55 14.82 -1.13
CA LYS A 404 43.31 13.58 -0.91
C LYS A 404 43.82 13.44 0.53
N ASP A 405 44.22 14.55 1.14
CA ASP A 405 44.72 14.58 2.52
C ASP A 405 43.62 14.23 3.53
N MET A 406 42.37 14.66 3.28
CA MET A 406 41.21 14.32 4.09
C MET A 406 40.91 12.82 4.00
N VAL A 407 40.86 12.28 2.77
CA VAL A 407 40.63 10.85 2.53
C VAL A 407 41.69 10.00 3.23
N GLN A 408 42.96 10.40 3.12
CA GLN A 408 44.07 9.75 3.79
C GLN A 408 43.91 9.80 5.32
N SER A 409 43.60 10.97 5.88
CA SER A 409 43.40 11.16 7.32
C SER A 409 42.29 10.27 7.89
N ILE A 410 41.17 10.14 7.17
CA ILE A 410 40.05 9.28 7.56
C ILE A 410 40.47 7.80 7.53
N ILE A 411 41.14 7.34 6.47
CA ILE A 411 41.61 5.95 6.35
C ILE A 411 42.64 5.63 7.43
N ASP A 412 43.58 6.54 7.69
CA ASP A 412 44.62 6.35 8.70
C ASP A 412 44.09 6.33 10.13
N SER A 413 42.98 7.02 10.36
CA SER A 413 42.29 7.06 11.66
C SER A 413 41.38 5.85 11.89
N CYS A 414 41.17 4.98 10.88
CA CYS A 414 40.31 3.81 10.99
C CYS A 414 41.06 2.66 11.70
N PRO A 415 40.47 2.03 12.75
CA PRO A 415 41.14 0.98 13.51
C PRO A 415 41.27 -0.35 12.75
N ASP A 416 40.33 -0.66 11.85
CA ASP A 416 40.29 -1.92 11.09
C ASP A 416 39.73 -1.68 9.68
N VAL A 417 40.60 -1.79 8.68
CA VAL A 417 40.24 -1.62 7.25
C VAL A 417 39.52 -2.84 6.66
N ASN A 418 39.58 -3.98 7.35
CA ASN A 418 38.98 -5.25 6.95
C ASN A 418 37.67 -5.54 7.69
N PHE A 419 37.18 -4.59 8.50
CA PHE A 419 35.93 -4.76 9.24
C PHE A 419 34.75 -5.04 8.30
N ARG A 420 33.89 -5.96 8.72
CA ARG A 420 32.63 -6.30 8.07
C ARG A 420 31.53 -6.37 9.12
N ALA A 421 30.37 -5.78 8.82
CA ALA A 421 29.21 -5.87 9.72
C ALA A 421 28.66 -7.32 9.81
N GLY A 422 28.86 -8.11 8.75
CA GLY A 422 28.52 -9.51 8.65
C GLY A 422 29.25 -10.19 7.49
N TRP A 423 29.17 -11.52 7.41
CA TRP A 423 29.90 -12.31 6.39
C TRP A 423 29.44 -12.10 4.93
N GLN A 424 28.30 -11.45 4.73
CA GLN A 424 27.76 -11.05 3.42
C GLN A 424 27.93 -9.56 3.16
N ASP A 425 28.28 -8.78 4.19
CA ASP A 425 28.44 -7.34 4.04
C ASP A 425 29.79 -7.06 3.37
N PRO A 426 29.82 -6.16 2.38
CA PRO A 426 31.04 -5.86 1.63
C PRO A 426 32.04 -5.12 2.53
N SER A 427 33.31 -5.53 2.50
CA SER A 427 34.39 -4.74 3.07
C SER A 427 34.60 -3.40 2.34
N ALA A 428 35.40 -2.52 2.93
CA ALA A 428 35.79 -1.26 2.28
C ALA A 428 36.48 -1.48 0.93
N LEU A 429 37.27 -2.56 0.80
CA LEU A 429 37.93 -2.90 -0.47
C LEU A 429 36.90 -3.32 -1.53
N VAL A 430 35.92 -4.15 -1.15
CA VAL A 430 34.83 -4.54 -2.04
C VAL A 430 34.06 -3.32 -2.55
N GLN A 431 33.70 -2.39 -1.66
CA GLN A 431 33.04 -1.13 -2.03
C GLN A 431 33.89 -0.28 -2.98
N ALA A 432 35.19 -0.14 -2.70
CA ALA A 432 36.11 0.63 -3.55
C ALA A 432 36.24 0.02 -4.96
N VAL A 433 36.25 -1.30 -5.07
CA VAL A 433 36.23 -2.04 -6.34
C VAL A 433 34.93 -1.82 -7.10
N GLN A 434 33.78 -1.88 -6.43
CA GLN A 434 32.47 -1.60 -7.03
C GLN A 434 32.39 -0.16 -7.57
N SER A 435 32.90 0.80 -6.80
CA SER A 435 32.96 2.23 -7.18
C SER A 435 34.09 2.57 -8.16
N LYS A 436 34.94 1.59 -8.53
CA LYS A 436 36.10 1.75 -9.45
C LYS A 436 37.09 2.84 -9.00
N ASN A 437 37.26 3.00 -7.69
CA ASN A 437 38.11 4.05 -7.13
C ASN A 437 39.53 3.52 -6.90
N SER A 438 40.39 3.61 -7.92
CA SER A 438 41.76 3.11 -7.86
C SER A 438 42.60 3.73 -6.74
N PHE A 439 42.38 5.01 -6.43
CA PHE A 439 43.09 5.69 -5.34
C PHE A 439 42.79 5.06 -3.98
N ILE A 440 41.51 4.81 -3.66
CA ILE A 440 41.14 4.16 -2.40
C ILE A 440 41.57 2.70 -2.39
N ILE A 441 41.47 1.99 -3.52
CA ILE A 441 41.97 0.60 -3.64
C ILE A 441 43.46 0.55 -3.28
N ASP A 442 44.27 1.43 -3.85
CA ASP A 442 45.72 1.47 -3.56
C ASP A 442 46.00 1.76 -2.08
N LEU A 443 45.25 2.68 -1.46
CA LEU A 443 45.39 2.99 -0.04
C LEU A 443 44.98 1.83 0.88
N LEU A 444 43.88 1.15 0.56
CA LEU A 444 43.42 -0.02 1.33
C LEU A 444 44.39 -1.20 1.17
N LEU A 445 44.88 -1.47 -0.04
CA LEU A 445 45.89 -2.49 -0.29
C LEU A 445 47.21 -2.19 0.43
N ALA A 446 47.60 -0.90 0.52
CA ALA A 446 48.76 -0.48 1.31
C ALA A 446 48.59 -0.72 2.82
N ARG A 447 47.35 -0.87 3.30
CA ARG A 447 47.01 -1.26 4.67
C ARG A 447 46.66 -2.74 4.83
N GLU A 448 47.13 -3.58 3.91
CA GLU A 448 46.96 -5.04 3.93
C GLU A 448 45.48 -5.47 3.91
N ALA A 449 44.65 -4.80 3.10
CA ALA A 449 43.27 -5.19 2.91
C ALA A 449 43.15 -6.62 2.32
N GLU A 450 42.21 -7.42 2.85
CA GLU A 450 42.02 -8.83 2.46
C GLU A 450 41.43 -8.96 1.04
N ILE A 451 42.11 -9.72 0.16
CA ILE A 451 41.73 -9.87 -1.26
C ILE A 451 40.85 -11.11 -1.51
N ASN A 452 40.99 -12.13 -0.68
CA ASN A 452 40.29 -13.42 -0.83
C ASN A 452 38.97 -13.43 -0.06
N GLU A 453 38.14 -12.40 -0.23
CA GLU A 453 36.78 -12.33 0.31
C GLU A 453 35.78 -12.87 -0.70
N LEU A 454 34.75 -13.58 -0.20
CA LEU A 454 33.57 -13.94 -0.99
C LEU A 454 32.54 -12.80 -0.98
N VAL A 455 32.10 -12.42 -2.17
CA VAL A 455 31.15 -11.34 -2.43
C VAL A 455 29.94 -11.89 -3.15
N THR A 456 28.76 -11.50 -2.71
CA THR A 456 27.50 -11.86 -3.36
C THR A 456 27.32 -11.07 -4.66
N ILE A 457 26.93 -11.76 -5.73
CA ILE A 457 26.61 -11.19 -7.03
C ILE A 457 25.27 -11.72 -7.52
N GLU A 458 24.57 -10.92 -8.31
CA GLU A 458 23.47 -11.43 -9.12
C GLU A 458 24.05 -12.07 -10.38
N TYR A 459 23.85 -13.37 -10.51
CA TYR A 459 24.30 -14.13 -11.66
C TYR A 459 23.19 -15.09 -12.09
N GLU A 460 22.90 -15.10 -13.40
CA GLU A 460 21.83 -15.94 -13.97
C GLU A 460 20.43 -15.82 -13.30
N ARG A 461 20.12 -14.66 -12.70
CA ARG A 461 18.89 -14.35 -11.95
C ARG A 461 18.79 -15.03 -10.58
N GLU A 462 19.91 -15.55 -10.08
CA GLU A 462 20.07 -16.05 -8.72
C GLU A 462 21.17 -15.25 -8.00
N THR A 463 21.20 -15.35 -6.67
CA THR A 463 22.23 -14.76 -5.84
C THR A 463 23.33 -15.79 -5.61
N ASP A 464 24.51 -15.55 -6.19
CA ASP A 464 25.68 -16.42 -6.10
C ASP A 464 26.87 -15.71 -5.45
N LEU A 465 27.92 -16.44 -5.11
CA LEU A 465 29.15 -15.89 -4.54
C LEU A 465 30.26 -15.83 -5.60
N THR A 466 31.16 -14.86 -5.51
CA THR A 466 32.42 -14.78 -6.27
C THR A 466 33.52 -14.11 -5.44
N THR A 467 34.75 -14.05 -5.93
CA THR A 467 35.85 -13.33 -5.23
C THR A 467 35.85 -11.84 -5.55
N ILE A 468 36.60 -11.02 -4.81
CA ILE A 468 36.81 -9.59 -5.13
C ILE A 468 37.33 -9.42 -6.57
N LEU A 469 38.23 -10.31 -7.02
CA LEU A 469 38.69 -10.33 -8.41
C LEU A 469 37.56 -10.61 -9.39
N GLY A 470 36.66 -11.55 -9.07
CA GLY A 470 35.47 -11.84 -9.88
C GLY A 470 34.55 -10.63 -10.01
N LEU A 471 34.35 -9.89 -8.91
CA LEU A 471 33.61 -8.63 -8.90
C LEU A 471 34.27 -7.56 -9.80
N ALA A 472 35.60 -7.41 -9.71
CA ALA A 472 36.35 -6.49 -10.57
C ALA A 472 36.22 -6.87 -12.06
N VAL A 473 36.20 -8.17 -12.38
CA VAL A 473 36.00 -8.70 -13.74
C VAL A 473 34.61 -8.35 -14.29
N ILE A 474 33.55 -8.41 -13.47
CA ILE A 474 32.21 -7.93 -13.85
C ILE A 474 32.27 -6.45 -14.25
N GLY A 475 32.99 -5.63 -13.48
CA GLY A 475 33.21 -4.21 -13.77
C GLY A 475 33.97 -3.93 -15.07
N GLY A 476 34.80 -4.88 -15.51
CA GLY A 476 35.48 -4.89 -16.80
C GLY A 476 36.61 -3.87 -16.97
N ASP A 477 37.09 -3.27 -15.88
CA ASP A 477 38.11 -2.23 -15.91
C ASP A 477 39.49 -2.78 -15.55
N MET A 478 40.40 -2.77 -16.51
CA MET A 478 41.77 -3.24 -16.31
C MET A 478 42.55 -2.39 -15.29
N GLN A 479 42.18 -1.12 -15.05
CA GLN A 479 42.83 -0.30 -14.03
C GLN A 479 42.49 -0.75 -12.61
N VAL A 480 41.35 -1.42 -12.42
CA VAL A 480 40.94 -2.02 -11.14
C VAL A 480 41.46 -3.45 -11.02
N ILE A 481 41.44 -4.22 -12.12
CA ILE A 481 41.87 -5.62 -12.13
C ILE A 481 43.38 -5.76 -11.94
N GLN A 482 44.19 -4.88 -12.54
CA GLN A 482 45.65 -4.98 -12.49
C GLN A 482 46.24 -4.84 -11.07
N PRO A 483 45.85 -3.86 -10.23
CA PRO A 483 46.27 -3.81 -8.83
C PRO A 483 45.95 -5.10 -8.06
N LEU A 484 44.74 -5.65 -8.26
CA LEU A 484 44.33 -6.90 -7.59
C LEU A 484 45.16 -8.10 -8.06
N LEU A 485 45.38 -8.26 -9.37
CA LEU A 485 46.20 -9.35 -9.92
C LEU A 485 47.66 -9.30 -9.44
N ARG A 486 48.21 -8.11 -9.15
CA ARG A 486 49.59 -7.96 -8.67
C ARG A 486 49.80 -8.45 -7.24
N VAL A 487 48.76 -8.33 -6.40
CA VAL A 487 48.83 -8.64 -4.97
C VAL A 487 48.17 -10.00 -4.66
N CYS A 488 47.32 -10.53 -5.54
CA CYS A 488 46.65 -11.82 -5.36
C CYS A 488 47.66 -12.98 -5.39
N GLY A 489 47.91 -13.59 -4.23
CA GLY A 489 48.84 -14.72 -4.08
C GLY A 489 48.25 -16.09 -4.43
N ASP A 490 46.92 -16.24 -4.37
CA ASP A 490 46.20 -17.46 -4.73
C ASP A 490 45.03 -17.14 -5.67
N MET A 491 45.14 -17.58 -6.92
CA MET A 491 44.15 -17.34 -7.98
C MET A 491 42.97 -18.32 -7.94
N ASN A 492 43.06 -19.39 -7.15
CA ASN A 492 42.03 -20.42 -7.03
C ASN A 492 41.76 -20.75 -5.55
N PRO A 493 41.30 -19.75 -4.76
CA PRO A 493 41.13 -19.91 -3.32
C PRO A 493 40.10 -20.99 -2.97
N HIS A 494 40.40 -21.78 -1.94
CA HIS A 494 39.49 -22.78 -1.40
C HIS A 494 38.76 -22.26 -0.15
N PHE A 495 37.43 -22.26 -0.17
CA PHE A 495 36.58 -21.73 0.91
C PHE A 495 35.81 -22.84 1.63
N ASP A 496 36.51 -23.84 2.18
CA ASP A 496 35.95 -24.93 3.01
C ASP A 496 34.66 -25.58 2.43
N GLY A 497 34.63 -25.78 1.11
CA GLY A 497 33.50 -26.40 0.41
C GLY A 497 32.35 -25.47 0.00
N LEU A 498 32.47 -24.16 0.21
CA LEU A 498 31.55 -23.17 -0.34
C LEU A 498 31.80 -22.99 -1.85
N PRO A 499 30.83 -23.29 -2.73
CA PRO A 499 30.97 -23.02 -4.15
C PRO A 499 30.92 -21.51 -4.41
N TYR A 500 31.74 -21.06 -5.35
CA TYR A 500 31.71 -19.69 -5.86
C TYR A 500 31.87 -19.72 -7.38
N ILE A 501 31.40 -18.69 -8.06
CA ILE A 501 31.58 -18.53 -9.49
C ILE A 501 32.98 -17.96 -9.73
N SER A 502 33.80 -18.72 -10.44
CA SER A 502 35.13 -18.28 -10.83
C SER A 502 35.11 -16.96 -11.64
N PRO A 503 36.10 -16.06 -11.42
CA PRO A 503 36.30 -14.87 -12.25
C PRO A 503 36.37 -15.19 -13.76
N LEU A 504 36.88 -16.37 -14.13
CA LEU A 504 36.94 -16.81 -15.53
C LEU A 504 35.55 -17.06 -16.12
N THR A 505 34.64 -17.69 -15.38
CA THR A 505 33.24 -17.89 -15.80
C THR A 505 32.56 -16.55 -16.07
N LEU A 506 32.76 -15.58 -15.17
CA LEU A 506 32.23 -14.22 -15.31
C LEU A 506 32.79 -13.52 -16.55
N ALA A 507 34.09 -13.62 -16.81
CA ALA A 507 34.74 -13.03 -17.99
C ALA A 507 34.21 -13.61 -19.32
N VAL A 508 33.96 -14.92 -19.37
CA VAL A 508 33.37 -15.62 -20.53
C VAL A 508 31.94 -15.14 -20.77
N SER A 509 31.11 -15.09 -19.72
CA SER A 509 29.75 -14.58 -19.80
C SER A 509 29.69 -13.10 -20.22
N ALA A 510 30.66 -12.28 -19.77
CA ALA A 510 30.78 -10.86 -20.12
C ALA A 510 31.40 -10.60 -21.51
N GLN A 511 31.86 -11.64 -22.21
CA GLN A 511 32.49 -11.57 -23.53
C GLN A 511 33.77 -10.70 -23.61
N LYS A 512 34.68 -10.83 -22.63
CA LYS A 512 35.89 -9.99 -22.53
C LYS A 512 37.17 -10.79 -22.82
N PRO A 513 37.58 -10.96 -24.10
CA PRO A 513 38.72 -11.83 -24.45
C PRO A 513 40.06 -11.39 -23.82
N GLU A 514 40.29 -10.09 -23.67
CA GLU A 514 41.50 -9.55 -23.02
C GLU A 514 41.58 -9.95 -21.54
N ILE A 515 40.45 -9.89 -20.82
CA ILE A 515 40.36 -10.30 -19.41
C ILE A 515 40.48 -11.82 -19.30
N ILE A 516 39.82 -12.58 -20.18
CA ILE A 516 39.95 -14.04 -20.24
C ILE A 516 41.43 -14.44 -20.41
N GLY A 517 42.15 -13.78 -21.33
CA GLY A 517 43.58 -13.99 -21.51
C GLY A 517 44.38 -13.69 -20.24
N ALA A 518 44.19 -12.51 -19.64
CA ALA A 518 44.90 -12.11 -18.42
C ALA A 518 44.66 -13.06 -17.23
N LEU A 519 43.42 -13.54 -17.05
CA LEU A 519 43.06 -14.48 -15.99
C LEU A 519 43.67 -15.87 -16.20
N LEU A 520 43.67 -16.37 -17.45
CA LEU A 520 44.31 -17.65 -17.78
C LEU A 520 45.82 -17.56 -17.65
N ASP A 521 46.42 -16.44 -18.04
CA ASP A 521 47.86 -16.19 -17.93
C ASP A 521 48.29 -16.02 -16.45
N ALA A 522 47.38 -15.53 -15.59
CA ALA A 522 47.57 -15.48 -14.14
C ALA A 522 47.44 -16.85 -13.44
N GLY A 523 46.97 -17.89 -14.14
CA GLY A 523 46.97 -19.28 -13.62
C GLY A 523 45.64 -19.75 -13.02
N ILE A 524 44.49 -19.23 -13.44
CA ILE A 524 43.18 -19.80 -13.07
C ILE A 524 43.02 -21.21 -13.65
N ASP A 525 42.57 -22.17 -12.84
CA ASP A 525 42.37 -23.56 -13.25
C ASP A 525 41.09 -23.72 -14.11
N LEU A 526 41.29 -23.73 -15.42
CA LEU A 526 40.20 -23.92 -16.40
C LEU A 526 39.40 -25.22 -16.16
N ARG A 527 40.02 -26.29 -15.66
CA ARG A 527 39.35 -27.60 -15.47
C ARG A 527 38.42 -27.60 -14.27
N ALA A 528 38.81 -26.96 -13.18
CA ALA A 528 37.93 -26.77 -12.03
C ALA A 528 36.68 -25.99 -12.46
N VAL A 529 36.88 -24.87 -13.15
CA VAL A 529 35.82 -23.96 -13.62
C VAL A 529 34.84 -24.64 -14.58
N ASP A 530 35.31 -25.46 -15.52
CA ASP A 530 34.44 -26.17 -16.46
C ASP A 530 33.47 -27.17 -15.77
N ASN A 531 33.75 -27.58 -14.53
CA ASN A 531 32.90 -28.45 -13.73
C ASN A 531 32.00 -27.67 -12.74
N GLU A 532 32.08 -26.34 -12.71
CA GLU A 532 31.27 -25.47 -11.85
C GLU A 532 29.93 -25.08 -12.53
N GLY A 533 28.83 -25.19 -11.78
CA GLY A 533 27.51 -24.65 -12.15
C GLY A 533 26.74 -25.44 -13.23
N GLU A 534 25.62 -24.87 -13.67
CA GLU A 534 24.68 -25.55 -14.58
C GLU A 534 25.13 -25.61 -16.03
N MET A 535 26.06 -24.74 -16.45
CA MET A 535 26.58 -24.70 -17.82
C MET A 535 28.11 -24.59 -17.83
N THR A 536 28.75 -25.34 -18.72
CA THR A 536 30.19 -25.26 -19.02
C THR A 536 30.57 -23.93 -19.68
N LEU A 537 31.87 -23.59 -19.70
CA LEU A 537 32.34 -22.35 -20.35
C LEU A 537 32.00 -22.33 -21.86
N LEU A 538 32.00 -23.49 -22.53
CA LEU A 538 31.63 -23.59 -23.95
C LEU A 538 30.14 -23.45 -24.20
N GLU A 539 29.29 -24.03 -23.34
CA GLU A 539 27.83 -23.83 -23.41
C GLU A 539 27.48 -22.36 -23.23
N ARG A 540 28.20 -21.65 -22.34
CA ARG A 540 28.07 -20.20 -22.14
C ARG A 540 28.50 -19.40 -23.37
N ALA A 541 29.65 -19.74 -23.97
CA ALA A 541 30.10 -19.13 -25.23
C ALA A 541 29.13 -19.39 -26.40
N ALA A 542 28.50 -20.57 -26.44
CA ALA A 542 27.50 -20.92 -27.45
C ALA A 542 26.19 -20.14 -27.25
N LYS A 543 25.76 -19.93 -26.00
CA LYS A 543 24.59 -19.10 -25.62
C LYS A 543 24.79 -17.66 -26.07
N THR A 544 25.99 -17.10 -25.90
CA THR A 544 26.34 -15.73 -26.31
C THR A 544 26.69 -15.59 -27.80
N ARG A 545 26.69 -16.68 -28.57
CA ARG A 545 26.93 -16.73 -30.02
C ARG A 545 28.33 -16.24 -30.43
N ASN A 546 29.33 -16.38 -29.57
CA ASN A 546 30.67 -15.84 -29.81
C ASN A 546 31.69 -16.95 -30.15
N PRO A 547 31.96 -17.23 -31.44
CA PRO A 547 32.86 -18.32 -31.84
C PRO A 547 34.32 -18.05 -31.47
N ASN A 548 34.74 -16.79 -31.32
CA ASN A 548 36.12 -16.43 -30.98
C ASN A 548 36.46 -16.77 -29.53
N ILE A 549 35.51 -16.58 -28.61
CA ILE A 549 35.69 -16.99 -27.22
C ILE A 549 35.67 -18.52 -27.13
N CYS A 550 34.76 -19.16 -27.87
CA CYS A 550 34.71 -20.62 -27.97
C CYS A 550 36.04 -21.20 -28.49
N SER A 551 36.62 -20.60 -29.55
CA SER A 551 37.93 -21.03 -30.07
C SER A 551 39.05 -20.80 -29.05
N LEU A 552 39.09 -19.63 -28.39
CA LEU A 552 40.08 -19.33 -27.35
C LEU A 552 40.03 -20.35 -26.21
N LEU A 553 38.84 -20.71 -25.73
CA LEU A 553 38.66 -21.70 -24.67
C LEU A 553 39.11 -23.10 -25.13
N ILE A 554 38.75 -23.52 -26.35
CA ILE A 554 39.17 -24.82 -26.91
C ILE A 554 40.69 -24.88 -27.09
N GLU A 555 41.31 -23.81 -27.61
CA GLU A 555 42.78 -23.70 -27.75
C GLU A 555 43.50 -23.79 -26.40
N ARG A 556 42.89 -23.24 -25.34
CA ARG A 556 43.37 -23.29 -23.95
C ARG A 556 42.96 -24.57 -23.22
N GLY A 557 42.33 -25.52 -23.92
CA GLY A 557 42.08 -26.88 -23.43
C GLY A 557 40.71 -27.13 -22.81
N ALA A 558 39.69 -26.29 -23.03
CA ALA A 558 38.34 -26.49 -22.48
C ALA A 558 37.71 -27.83 -22.87
N LYS A 559 36.88 -28.38 -21.96
CA LYS A 559 36.18 -29.65 -22.18
C LYS A 559 35.01 -29.43 -23.16
N ILE A 560 34.96 -30.23 -24.21
CA ILE A 560 34.01 -30.05 -25.33
C ILE A 560 32.60 -30.53 -24.95
N ASP A 561 32.52 -31.69 -24.31
CA ASP A 561 31.28 -32.28 -23.81
C ASP A 561 31.42 -32.66 -22.33
N ARG A 562 30.38 -32.43 -21.53
CA ARG A 562 30.23 -32.97 -20.17
C ARG A 562 29.36 -34.23 -20.17
N GLU A 563 29.40 -35.04 -19.11
CA GLU A 563 28.46 -36.17 -19.00
C GLU A 563 27.01 -35.65 -18.95
N PRO A 564 26.04 -36.36 -19.53
CA PRO A 564 24.64 -35.93 -19.49
C PRO A 564 24.18 -35.79 -18.02
N SER A 565 23.78 -34.58 -17.62
CA SER A 565 23.24 -34.33 -16.29
C SER A 565 21.76 -34.72 -16.22
N GLU A 566 21.34 -35.37 -15.14
CA GLU A 566 19.92 -35.66 -14.84
C GLU A 566 19.13 -34.41 -14.40
N THR A 567 19.79 -33.26 -14.25
CA THR A 567 19.15 -31.99 -13.91
C THR A 567 18.35 -31.40 -15.09
N PRO A 568 17.29 -30.60 -14.84
CA PRO A 568 16.38 -30.05 -15.86
C PRO A 568 17.07 -29.23 -16.98
N HIS A 569 18.32 -28.80 -16.76
CA HIS A 569 19.15 -28.07 -17.72
C HIS A 569 20.02 -28.94 -18.64
N SER A 570 19.67 -30.22 -18.87
CA SER A 570 20.33 -31.08 -19.86
C SER A 570 20.42 -30.37 -21.22
N THR A 571 21.55 -29.73 -21.50
CA THR A 571 21.82 -28.98 -22.71
C THR A 571 23.28 -29.22 -23.09
N SER A 572 23.58 -29.13 -24.37
CA SER A 572 24.94 -29.17 -24.90
C SER A 572 25.23 -27.88 -25.65
N ALA A 573 26.50 -27.50 -25.75
CA ALA A 573 26.92 -26.33 -26.52
C ALA A 573 26.41 -26.41 -27.97
N LEU A 574 26.35 -27.63 -28.52
CA LEU A 574 25.85 -27.89 -29.88
C LEU A 574 24.33 -27.68 -29.99
N LEU A 575 23.53 -28.17 -29.03
CA LEU A 575 22.08 -27.92 -29.01
C LEU A 575 21.78 -26.42 -28.94
N ILE A 576 22.51 -25.69 -28.09
CA ILE A 576 22.36 -24.24 -27.95
C ILE A 576 22.74 -23.53 -29.25
N ALA A 577 23.84 -23.92 -29.89
CA ALA A 577 24.26 -23.37 -31.18
C ALA A 577 23.21 -23.59 -32.29
N VAL A 578 22.58 -24.76 -32.32
CA VAL A 578 21.47 -25.11 -33.23
C VAL A 578 20.24 -24.25 -32.97
N LYS A 579 19.78 -24.15 -31.71
CA LYS A 579 18.65 -23.27 -31.32
C LYS A 579 18.91 -21.81 -31.70
N ASN A 580 20.16 -21.36 -31.56
CA ASN A 580 20.62 -20.02 -31.93
C ASN A 580 20.83 -19.79 -33.44
N LYS A 581 20.68 -20.82 -34.29
CA LYS A 581 20.92 -20.76 -35.75
C LYS A 581 22.35 -20.34 -36.11
N SER A 582 23.33 -20.59 -35.24
CA SER A 582 24.72 -20.16 -35.45
C SER A 582 25.52 -21.22 -36.20
N LEU A 583 25.57 -21.11 -37.53
CA LEU A 583 26.27 -22.07 -38.39
C LEU A 583 27.76 -22.17 -38.07
N ALA A 584 28.44 -21.02 -37.88
CA ALA A 584 29.86 -20.99 -37.55
C ALA A 584 30.18 -21.71 -36.21
N MET A 585 29.30 -21.55 -35.21
CA MET A 585 29.44 -22.24 -33.92
C MET A 585 29.18 -23.75 -34.07
N VAL A 586 28.15 -24.13 -34.85
CA VAL A 586 27.87 -25.54 -35.15
C VAL A 586 29.06 -26.19 -35.84
N GLU A 587 29.62 -25.58 -36.88
CA GLU A 587 30.80 -26.12 -37.56
C GLU A 587 32.03 -26.23 -36.64
N LEU A 588 32.28 -25.22 -35.80
CA LEU A 588 33.38 -25.22 -34.84
C LEU A 588 33.25 -26.38 -33.85
N LEU A 589 32.07 -26.56 -33.25
CA LEU A 589 31.80 -27.65 -32.29
C LEU A 589 31.83 -29.04 -32.95
N LEU A 590 31.37 -29.16 -34.21
CA LEU A 590 31.48 -30.41 -34.97
C LEU A 590 32.93 -30.77 -35.29
N ARG A 591 33.77 -29.79 -35.68
CA ARG A 591 35.23 -30.01 -35.86
C ARG A 591 35.90 -30.42 -34.55
N ALA A 592 35.40 -29.90 -33.44
CA ALA A 592 35.84 -30.27 -32.09
C ALA A 592 35.30 -31.66 -31.64
N LYS A 593 34.47 -32.34 -32.45
CA LYS A 593 33.86 -33.66 -32.17
C LYS A 593 32.84 -33.66 -31.01
N ALA A 594 32.01 -32.63 -30.91
CA ALA A 594 30.90 -32.57 -29.96
C ALA A 594 29.87 -33.72 -30.14
N ARG A 595 29.21 -34.15 -29.06
CA ARG A 595 28.19 -35.22 -29.11
C ARG A 595 26.92 -34.79 -29.85
N LEU A 596 26.37 -35.71 -30.66
CA LEU A 596 25.30 -35.44 -31.63
C LEU A 596 23.93 -36.05 -31.29
N ASN A 597 23.92 -37.16 -30.55
CA ASN A 597 22.77 -38.07 -30.43
C ASN A 597 22.24 -38.20 -28.99
N ASP A 598 22.44 -37.15 -28.18
CA ASP A 598 21.94 -37.10 -26.82
C ASP A 598 20.40 -36.84 -26.83
N GLU A 599 19.67 -37.51 -25.93
CA GLU A 599 18.23 -37.28 -25.68
C GLU A 599 18.04 -36.33 -24.50
N TYR A 600 17.14 -35.36 -24.65
CA TYR A 600 16.89 -34.32 -23.65
C TYR A 600 15.48 -34.43 -23.04
N LEU A 601 15.33 -33.99 -21.78
CA LEU A 601 14.07 -34.14 -21.03
C LEU A 601 12.92 -33.26 -21.56
N HIS A 602 13.20 -32.11 -22.16
CA HIS A 602 12.20 -31.14 -22.65
C HIS A 602 12.22 -31.01 -24.18
N ALA A 603 11.11 -30.54 -24.78
CA ALA A 603 11.06 -30.21 -26.21
C ALA A 603 12.21 -29.24 -26.57
N PRO A 604 12.92 -29.45 -27.69
CA PRO A 604 12.65 -30.36 -28.81
C PRO A 604 13.17 -31.80 -28.63
N GLY A 605 13.66 -32.18 -27.45
CA GLY A 605 14.05 -33.55 -27.10
C GLY A 605 15.34 -34.09 -27.75
N SER A 606 15.85 -33.45 -28.81
CA SER A 606 17.11 -33.82 -29.48
C SER A 606 17.70 -32.64 -30.28
N ILE A 607 18.95 -32.77 -30.74
CA ILE A 607 19.62 -31.74 -31.57
C ILE A 607 18.96 -31.64 -32.96
N ILE A 608 18.64 -32.76 -33.61
CA ILE A 608 17.95 -32.74 -34.91
C ILE A 608 16.49 -32.30 -34.76
N GLY A 609 15.82 -32.66 -33.65
CA GLY A 609 14.48 -32.20 -33.31
C GLY A 609 14.41 -30.68 -33.23
N ALA A 610 15.44 -30.03 -32.64
CA ALA A 610 15.55 -28.58 -32.62
C ALA A 610 15.62 -27.98 -34.03
N ALA A 611 16.37 -28.60 -34.93
CA ALA A 611 16.47 -28.17 -36.33
C ALA A 611 15.14 -28.34 -37.09
N ILE A 612 14.37 -29.38 -36.76
CA ILE A 612 13.03 -29.68 -37.31
C ILE A 612 12.00 -28.63 -36.86
N GLU A 613 11.95 -28.30 -35.57
CA GLU A 613 11.05 -27.26 -35.06
C GLU A 613 11.36 -25.88 -35.66
N LEU A 614 12.64 -25.57 -35.83
CA LEU A 614 13.09 -24.33 -36.50
C LEU A 614 12.78 -24.29 -38.00
N GLY A 615 12.57 -25.45 -38.63
CA GLY A 615 12.33 -25.58 -40.07
C GLY A 615 13.57 -25.34 -40.94
N ASN A 616 14.79 -25.55 -40.41
CA ASN A 616 16.02 -25.27 -41.15
C ASN A 616 16.57 -26.53 -41.84
N VAL A 617 16.17 -26.75 -43.09
CA VAL A 617 16.62 -27.90 -43.91
C VAL A 617 18.14 -27.99 -44.05
N GLY A 618 18.83 -26.84 -44.19
CA GLY A 618 20.29 -26.83 -44.29
C GLY A 618 20.96 -27.34 -43.02
N LEU A 619 20.45 -26.91 -41.86
CA LEU A 619 20.95 -27.38 -40.56
C LEU A 619 20.65 -28.86 -40.34
N ILE A 620 19.46 -29.34 -40.73
CA ILE A 620 19.11 -30.77 -40.69
C ILE A 620 20.11 -31.58 -41.53
N GLN A 621 20.41 -31.14 -42.75
CA GLN A 621 21.35 -31.85 -43.61
C GLN A 621 22.78 -31.87 -43.04
N ILE A 622 23.25 -30.76 -42.46
CA ILE A 622 24.56 -30.69 -41.82
C ILE A 622 24.65 -31.67 -40.64
N LEU A 623 23.63 -31.69 -39.79
CA LEU A 623 23.58 -32.60 -38.63
C LEU A 623 23.50 -34.07 -39.06
N VAL A 624 22.68 -34.39 -40.07
CA VAL A 624 22.58 -35.74 -40.64
C VAL A 624 23.91 -36.18 -41.26
N ASN A 625 24.57 -35.30 -42.03
CA ASN A 625 25.89 -35.58 -42.61
C ASN A 625 26.97 -35.77 -41.54
N ALA A 626 26.83 -35.12 -40.38
CA ALA A 626 27.71 -35.31 -39.23
C ALA A 626 27.40 -36.58 -38.42
N GLY A 627 26.27 -37.26 -38.68
CA GLY A 627 25.90 -38.53 -38.04
C GLY A 627 24.77 -38.42 -37.00
N ALA A 628 23.92 -37.39 -37.04
CA ALA A 628 22.75 -37.29 -36.17
C ALA A 628 21.63 -38.27 -36.57
N THR A 629 21.15 -39.07 -35.61
CA THR A 629 20.16 -40.16 -35.83
C THR A 629 18.93 -40.08 -34.92
N VAL A 630 19.01 -39.40 -33.77
CA VAL A 630 17.95 -39.38 -32.74
C VAL A 630 17.08 -38.13 -32.86
N ILE A 631 15.77 -38.27 -33.11
CA ILE A 631 14.81 -37.15 -33.30
C ILE A 631 14.05 -36.75 -32.03
N GLY A 632 13.88 -37.67 -31.07
CA GLY A 632 13.15 -37.43 -29.83
C GLY A 632 11.63 -37.55 -29.97
N THR A 633 10.94 -37.87 -28.87
CA THR A 633 9.48 -38.13 -28.83
C THR A 633 8.64 -36.93 -28.39
N LYS A 634 9.28 -35.80 -28.02
CA LYS A 634 8.67 -34.65 -27.34
C LYS A 634 8.54 -33.41 -28.24
N LEU A 635 8.41 -33.60 -29.54
CA LEU A 635 8.37 -32.50 -30.51
C LEU A 635 7.03 -31.75 -30.42
N GLU A 636 7.04 -30.42 -30.45
CA GLU A 636 5.80 -29.62 -30.34
C GLU A 636 5.22 -29.20 -31.70
N ARG A 637 6.07 -28.96 -32.70
CA ARG A 637 5.66 -28.41 -34.00
C ARG A 637 6.60 -28.82 -35.13
N ILE A 638 6.13 -28.69 -36.38
CA ILE A 638 6.98 -28.79 -37.57
C ILE A 638 7.14 -27.38 -38.16
N GLY A 639 8.38 -26.92 -38.34
CA GLY A 639 8.63 -25.51 -38.68
C GLY A 639 8.02 -25.04 -40.00
N ASN A 640 8.10 -25.86 -41.06
CA ASN A 640 7.57 -25.55 -42.40
C ASN A 640 7.33 -26.81 -43.26
N ILE A 641 6.69 -26.62 -44.43
CA ILE A 641 6.37 -27.71 -45.37
C ILE A 641 7.61 -28.40 -45.96
N GLN A 642 8.69 -27.65 -46.19
CA GLN A 642 9.95 -28.21 -46.73
C GLN A 642 10.54 -29.24 -45.75
N THR A 643 10.49 -28.91 -44.46
CA THR A 643 10.91 -29.80 -43.38
C THR A 643 9.96 -30.99 -43.25
N ALA A 644 8.65 -30.78 -43.33
CA ALA A 644 7.67 -31.87 -43.32
C ALA A 644 7.87 -32.86 -44.49
N THR A 645 8.20 -32.33 -45.68
CA THR A 645 8.47 -33.11 -46.89
C THR A 645 9.78 -33.88 -46.74
N LEU A 646 10.82 -33.26 -46.20
CA LEU A 646 12.09 -33.92 -45.90
C LEU A 646 11.91 -35.07 -44.91
N ILE A 647 11.17 -34.84 -43.82
CA ILE A 647 10.88 -35.87 -42.80
C ILE A 647 10.02 -37.01 -43.40
N GLN A 648 9.08 -36.70 -44.31
CA GLN A 648 8.34 -37.70 -45.06
C GLN A 648 9.24 -38.52 -45.97
N GLN A 649 10.20 -37.90 -46.68
CA GLN A 649 11.20 -38.60 -47.49
C GLN A 649 12.12 -39.48 -46.64
N MET A 650 12.41 -39.06 -45.41
CA MET A 650 13.14 -39.87 -44.43
C MET A 650 12.31 -41.03 -43.84
N GLY A 651 10.99 -41.07 -44.09
CA GLY A 651 10.09 -42.15 -43.66
C GLY A 651 9.60 -42.05 -42.21
N ILE A 652 9.78 -40.90 -41.55
CA ILE A 652 9.61 -40.75 -40.09
C ILE A 652 8.30 -40.03 -39.72
N LEU A 653 7.71 -39.31 -40.67
CA LEU A 653 6.48 -38.52 -40.45
C LEU A 653 5.28 -39.38 -39.96
N PRO A 654 5.01 -40.60 -40.48
CA PRO A 654 3.85 -41.38 -40.04
C PRO A 654 3.89 -41.72 -38.53
N THR A 655 5.07 -42.08 -38.01
CA THR A 655 5.27 -42.36 -36.58
C THR A 655 5.09 -41.10 -35.72
N MET A 656 5.47 -39.93 -36.23
CA MET A 656 5.29 -38.66 -35.51
C MET A 656 3.81 -38.24 -35.48
N LEU A 657 3.09 -38.41 -36.58
CA LEU A 657 1.66 -38.06 -36.68
C LEU A 657 0.79 -38.95 -35.78
N GLN A 658 1.17 -40.21 -35.56
CA GLN A 658 0.47 -41.11 -34.65
C GLN A 658 0.51 -40.63 -33.18
N ILE A 659 1.62 -40.00 -32.77
CA ILE A 659 1.85 -39.58 -31.39
C ILE A 659 1.35 -38.14 -31.15
N SER A 660 1.57 -37.22 -32.09
CA SER A 660 1.32 -35.78 -31.88
C SER A 660 0.68 -35.06 -33.08
N GLY A 661 0.04 -35.80 -34.00
CA GLY A 661 -0.53 -35.25 -35.23
C GLY A 661 -1.55 -34.13 -35.04
N HIS A 662 -2.44 -34.26 -34.04
CA HIS A 662 -3.44 -33.24 -33.72
C HIS A 662 -2.79 -31.92 -33.24
N ARG A 663 -1.70 -32.01 -32.46
CA ARG A 663 -0.92 -30.86 -31.96
C ARG A 663 -0.19 -30.16 -33.09
N PHE A 664 0.44 -30.91 -34.00
CA PHE A 664 1.10 -30.34 -35.18
C PHE A 664 0.11 -29.64 -36.11
N LEU A 665 -1.09 -30.22 -36.31
CA LEU A 665 -2.13 -29.61 -37.11
C LEU A 665 -2.67 -28.33 -36.46
N ALA A 666 -2.96 -28.36 -35.15
CA ALA A 666 -3.40 -27.17 -34.41
C ALA A 666 -2.35 -26.04 -34.43
N ALA A 667 -1.07 -26.37 -34.24
CA ALA A 667 0.03 -25.42 -34.34
C ALA A 667 0.16 -24.83 -35.76
N ALA A 668 0.06 -25.65 -36.81
CA ALA A 668 0.14 -25.17 -38.19
C ALA A 668 -1.01 -24.23 -38.58
N ILE A 669 -2.23 -24.53 -38.12
CA ILE A 669 -3.40 -23.65 -38.31
C ILE A 669 -3.23 -22.34 -37.55
N SER A 670 -2.74 -22.40 -36.30
CA SER A 670 -2.53 -21.23 -35.44
C SER A 670 -1.41 -20.33 -35.96
N ASP A 671 -0.32 -20.92 -36.48
CA ASP A 671 0.79 -20.23 -37.15
C ASP A 671 0.41 -19.67 -38.55
N GLN A 672 -0.85 -19.88 -39.00
CA GLN A 672 -1.35 -19.47 -40.32
C GLN A 672 -0.54 -20.06 -41.49
N LYS A 673 -0.16 -21.33 -41.42
CA LYS A 673 0.59 -22.06 -42.46
C LYS A 673 -0.36 -23.03 -43.21
N PRO A 674 -1.16 -22.55 -44.17
CA PRO A 674 -2.20 -23.36 -44.83
C PRO A 674 -1.61 -24.57 -45.55
N ASP A 675 -0.51 -24.39 -46.30
CA ASP A 675 0.13 -25.48 -47.04
C ASP A 675 0.64 -26.59 -46.12
N LEU A 676 1.17 -26.22 -44.96
CA LEU A 676 1.61 -27.19 -43.95
C LEU A 676 0.40 -27.88 -43.30
N ALA A 677 -0.65 -27.14 -42.97
CA ALA A 677 -1.87 -27.70 -42.37
C ALA A 677 -2.57 -28.67 -43.34
N GLU A 678 -2.68 -28.33 -44.63
CA GLU A 678 -3.21 -29.23 -45.67
C GLU A 678 -2.34 -30.47 -45.83
N PHE A 679 -1.02 -30.30 -45.89
CA PHE A 679 -0.07 -31.41 -45.96
C PHE A 679 -0.20 -32.37 -44.77
N LEU A 680 -0.27 -31.84 -43.55
CA LEU A 680 -0.46 -32.65 -42.34
C LEU A 680 -1.82 -33.36 -42.35
N LEU A 681 -2.89 -32.67 -42.76
CA LEU A 681 -4.23 -33.23 -42.85
C LEU A 681 -4.30 -34.38 -43.86
N TRP A 682 -3.71 -34.23 -45.06
CA TRP A 682 -3.63 -35.28 -46.08
C TRP A 682 -2.81 -36.49 -45.64
N ASN A 683 -1.81 -36.29 -44.77
CA ASN A 683 -1.01 -37.38 -44.20
C ASN A 683 -1.62 -37.98 -42.92
N GLY A 684 -2.87 -37.66 -42.58
CA GLY A 684 -3.61 -38.33 -41.51
C GLY A 684 -3.54 -37.67 -40.14
N ALA A 685 -3.05 -36.44 -40.02
CA ALA A 685 -2.95 -35.72 -38.73
C ALA A 685 -4.29 -35.49 -38.02
N GLY A 686 -5.42 -35.58 -38.75
CA GLY A 686 -6.77 -35.37 -38.23
C GLY A 686 -7.59 -36.65 -37.93
N VAL A 687 -7.06 -37.85 -38.20
CA VAL A 687 -7.80 -39.11 -38.03
C VAL A 687 -7.33 -39.83 -36.78
N VAL A 688 -8.01 -39.59 -35.65
CA VAL A 688 -7.76 -40.36 -34.42
C VAL A 688 -8.66 -41.58 -34.43
N ASN A 689 -8.16 -42.71 -34.92
CA ASN A 689 -8.76 -44.03 -34.73
C ASN A 689 -8.47 -44.53 -33.31
N GLY A 690 -9.27 -44.11 -32.34
CA GLY A 690 -9.16 -44.62 -30.98
C GLY A 690 -9.73 -43.62 -29.99
N ARG A 691 -10.48 -44.14 -29.00
CA ARG A 691 -10.94 -43.37 -27.85
C ARG A 691 -9.80 -42.49 -27.34
N MET A 692 -10.01 -41.19 -27.24
CA MET A 692 -9.15 -40.34 -26.41
C MET A 692 -9.19 -40.94 -25.00
N GLN A 693 -8.13 -41.66 -24.66
CA GLN A 693 -7.94 -42.20 -23.34
C GLN A 693 -7.40 -41.05 -22.49
N GLY A 694 -8.33 -40.36 -21.82
CA GLY A 694 -8.08 -39.38 -20.76
C GLY A 694 -6.95 -38.38 -21.01
N ASP A 695 -7.27 -37.21 -21.55
CA ASP A 695 -6.45 -36.02 -21.27
C ASP A 695 -6.75 -35.56 -19.85
N SER A 696 -5.98 -36.13 -18.93
CA SER A 696 -5.50 -35.42 -17.77
C SER A 696 -4.40 -34.45 -18.23
N GLY A 697 -4.73 -33.16 -18.39
CA GLY A 697 -3.73 -32.11 -18.57
C GLY A 697 -4.18 -30.96 -19.48
N ASP A 698 -4.47 -29.83 -18.85
CA ASP A 698 -4.74 -28.49 -19.37
C ASP A 698 -4.01 -28.09 -20.70
N ASN A 699 -4.73 -27.37 -21.58
CA ASN A 699 -4.25 -26.47 -22.66
C ASN A 699 -3.98 -26.93 -24.10
N ASP A 700 -4.22 -28.19 -24.51
CA ASP A 700 -4.07 -28.53 -25.94
C ASP A 700 -5.22 -27.96 -26.80
N THR A 701 -4.95 -26.87 -27.53
CA THR A 701 -5.89 -26.25 -28.47
C THR A 701 -6.28 -27.25 -29.56
N THR A 702 -7.58 -27.57 -29.68
CA THR A 702 -8.06 -28.44 -30.75
C THR A 702 -7.93 -27.77 -32.12
N PRO A 703 -7.71 -28.54 -33.21
CA PRO A 703 -7.65 -28.00 -34.57
C PRO A 703 -8.90 -27.19 -34.98
N LEU A 704 -10.09 -27.58 -34.49
CA LEU A 704 -11.34 -26.86 -34.75
C LEU A 704 -11.37 -25.49 -34.04
N ALA A 705 -10.96 -25.44 -32.77
CA ALA A 705 -10.84 -24.17 -32.04
C ALA A 705 -9.79 -23.24 -32.68
N ALA A 706 -8.63 -23.78 -33.10
CA ALA A 706 -7.62 -23.03 -33.85
C ALA A 706 -8.18 -22.44 -35.16
N ALA A 707 -8.95 -23.24 -35.93
CA ALA A 707 -9.55 -22.79 -37.18
C ALA A 707 -10.60 -21.68 -36.98
N ILE A 708 -11.39 -21.77 -35.90
CA ILE A 708 -12.37 -20.73 -35.53
C ILE A 708 -11.65 -19.43 -35.12
N ARG A 709 -10.61 -19.51 -34.28
CA ARG A 709 -9.82 -18.32 -33.88
C ARG A 709 -9.10 -17.65 -35.05
N ALA A 710 -8.61 -18.45 -35.99
CA ALA A 710 -8.00 -17.96 -37.22
C ALA A 710 -9.03 -17.44 -38.25
N ASN A 711 -10.34 -17.51 -37.94
CA ASN A 711 -11.45 -17.14 -38.82
C ASN A 711 -11.37 -17.80 -40.21
N ASN A 712 -11.00 -19.08 -40.25
CA ASN A 712 -10.78 -19.79 -41.50
C ASN A 712 -11.97 -20.71 -41.84
N SER A 713 -12.94 -20.17 -42.58
CA SER A 713 -14.18 -20.89 -42.93
C SER A 713 -13.93 -22.18 -43.72
N SER A 714 -12.87 -22.28 -44.52
CA SER A 714 -12.58 -23.51 -45.28
C SER A 714 -12.19 -24.64 -44.33
N PHE A 715 -11.25 -24.39 -43.42
CA PHE A 715 -10.80 -25.38 -42.44
C PHE A 715 -11.90 -25.73 -41.43
N ILE A 716 -12.73 -24.77 -41.01
CA ILE A 716 -13.89 -25.05 -40.15
C ILE A 716 -14.81 -26.07 -40.83
N GLN A 717 -15.17 -25.83 -42.10
CA GLN A 717 -16.06 -26.74 -42.84
C GLN A 717 -15.42 -28.10 -43.12
N VAL A 718 -14.13 -28.14 -43.44
CA VAL A 718 -13.39 -29.39 -43.66
C VAL A 718 -13.36 -30.22 -42.37
N LEU A 719 -12.98 -29.62 -41.24
CA LEU A 719 -12.92 -30.31 -39.94
C LEU A 719 -14.31 -30.80 -39.49
N LEU A 720 -15.36 -30.00 -39.67
CA LEU A 720 -16.74 -30.41 -39.34
C LEU A 720 -17.27 -31.53 -40.26
N LYS A 721 -16.85 -31.59 -41.53
CA LYS A 721 -17.16 -32.70 -42.44
C LYS A 721 -16.40 -33.97 -42.10
N SER A 722 -15.17 -33.83 -41.62
CA SER A 722 -14.32 -34.93 -41.15
C SER A 722 -14.74 -35.51 -39.78
N GLY A 723 -15.82 -34.99 -39.17
CA GLY A 723 -16.36 -35.51 -37.91
C GLY A 723 -15.67 -34.98 -36.66
N ALA A 724 -15.00 -33.81 -36.73
CA ALA A 724 -14.42 -33.18 -35.56
C ALA A 724 -15.50 -32.91 -34.50
N ARG A 725 -15.25 -33.35 -33.25
CA ARG A 725 -16.15 -33.12 -32.12
C ARG A 725 -16.16 -31.63 -31.77
N VAL A 726 -17.36 -31.05 -31.63
CA VAL A 726 -17.52 -29.69 -31.08
C VAL A 726 -17.26 -29.76 -29.58
N THR A 727 -16.28 -29.00 -29.11
CA THR A 727 -15.89 -28.91 -27.69
C THR A 727 -16.27 -27.55 -27.11
N ASP A 728 -16.26 -27.41 -25.78
CA ASP A 728 -16.48 -26.13 -25.10
C ASP A 728 -15.54 -25.03 -25.62
N SER A 729 -14.25 -25.36 -25.82
CA SER A 729 -13.25 -24.43 -26.40
C SER A 729 -13.60 -23.95 -27.82
N ALA A 730 -14.30 -24.76 -28.61
CA ALA A 730 -14.76 -24.36 -29.95
C ALA A 730 -15.96 -23.40 -29.87
N LEU A 731 -16.89 -23.63 -28.94
CA LEU A 731 -18.02 -22.71 -28.67
C LEU A 731 -17.52 -21.38 -28.10
N GLU A 732 -16.59 -21.43 -27.15
CA GLU A 732 -15.90 -20.27 -26.58
C GLU A 732 -15.26 -19.40 -27.68
N SER A 733 -14.48 -20.04 -28.56
CA SER A 733 -13.82 -19.36 -29.68
C SER A 733 -14.83 -18.75 -30.67
N ALA A 734 -15.98 -19.39 -30.89
CA ALA A 734 -17.04 -18.88 -31.76
C ALA A 734 -17.73 -17.64 -31.17
N ILE A 735 -18.02 -17.63 -29.87
CA ILE A 735 -18.59 -16.47 -29.16
C ILE A 735 -17.61 -15.30 -29.16
N GLN A 736 -16.32 -15.55 -28.90
CA GLN A 736 -15.27 -14.51 -28.98
C GLN A 736 -15.17 -13.92 -30.40
N LEU A 737 -15.24 -14.76 -31.43
CA LEU A 737 -15.23 -14.32 -32.83
C LEU A 737 -16.46 -13.46 -33.16
N MET A 738 -17.65 -13.88 -32.73
CA MET A 738 -18.90 -13.11 -32.91
C MET A 738 -18.80 -11.71 -32.31
N ASN A 739 -18.22 -11.58 -31.12
CA ASN A 739 -18.04 -10.28 -30.47
C ASN A 739 -17.04 -9.37 -31.19
N ARG A 740 -16.04 -9.93 -31.90
CA ARG A 740 -15.05 -9.18 -32.67
C ARG A 740 -15.55 -8.73 -34.05
N HIS A 741 -16.38 -9.53 -34.71
CA HIS A 741 -16.76 -9.32 -36.12
C HIS A 741 -18.28 -9.19 -36.37
N LEU A 742 -19.11 -9.11 -35.33
CA LEU A 742 -20.54 -8.76 -35.34
C LEU A 742 -21.50 -9.67 -36.15
N ALA A 743 -21.08 -10.77 -36.78
CA ALA A 743 -21.95 -11.40 -37.78
C ALA A 743 -21.73 -12.91 -38.09
N ASP A 744 -21.58 -13.79 -37.10
CA ASP A 744 -21.72 -15.23 -37.39
C ASP A 744 -22.51 -16.02 -36.34
N ILE A 745 -23.71 -15.53 -36.05
CA ILE A 745 -24.74 -16.24 -35.26
C ILE A 745 -25.00 -17.63 -35.85
N GLU A 746 -24.92 -17.76 -37.17
CA GLU A 746 -25.19 -19.00 -37.88
C GLU A 746 -24.13 -20.07 -37.60
N LEU A 747 -22.84 -19.69 -37.54
CA LEU A 747 -21.79 -20.59 -37.10
C LEU A 747 -22.04 -21.13 -35.68
N LEU A 748 -22.41 -20.26 -34.72
CA LEU A 748 -22.70 -20.71 -33.36
C LEU A 748 -23.92 -21.64 -33.31
N ARG A 749 -24.99 -21.36 -34.08
CA ARG A 749 -26.15 -22.27 -34.22
C ARG A 749 -25.74 -23.63 -34.79
N GLN A 750 -24.90 -23.64 -35.83
CA GLN A 750 -24.41 -24.88 -36.45
C GLN A 750 -23.56 -25.72 -35.48
N LEU A 751 -22.71 -25.07 -34.69
CA LEU A 751 -21.89 -25.73 -33.68
C LEU A 751 -22.77 -26.28 -32.54
N LEU A 752 -23.71 -25.50 -32.02
CA LEU A 752 -24.64 -25.92 -30.97
C LEU A 752 -25.53 -27.09 -31.40
N ALA A 753 -25.99 -27.12 -32.66
CA ALA A 753 -26.77 -28.23 -33.19
C ALA A 753 -26.00 -29.57 -33.21
N ARG A 754 -24.67 -29.52 -33.16
CA ARG A 754 -23.76 -30.69 -33.14
C ARG A 754 -23.10 -30.91 -31.79
N PHE A 755 -23.44 -30.09 -30.80
CA PHE A 755 -22.85 -30.13 -29.47
C PHE A 755 -23.71 -30.99 -28.55
N ASN A 756 -23.05 -31.83 -27.75
CA ASN A 756 -23.69 -32.60 -26.68
C ASN A 756 -22.73 -32.67 -25.50
N GLY A 757 -23.09 -32.02 -24.40
CA GLY A 757 -22.29 -31.94 -23.18
C GLY A 757 -22.41 -30.58 -22.50
N ASP A 758 -21.47 -30.35 -21.57
CA ASP A 758 -21.40 -29.14 -20.75
C ASP A 758 -20.48 -28.09 -21.39
N ALA A 759 -20.91 -26.82 -21.39
CA ALA A 759 -20.15 -25.72 -22.00
C ALA A 759 -19.93 -24.52 -21.04
N PRO A 760 -19.27 -24.75 -19.88
CA PRO A 760 -19.08 -23.71 -18.88
C PRO A 760 -18.24 -22.52 -19.39
N ASN A 761 -17.23 -22.73 -20.23
CA ASN A 761 -16.41 -21.62 -20.75
C ASN A 761 -17.20 -20.75 -21.75
N ALA A 762 -18.02 -21.37 -22.60
CA ALA A 762 -18.88 -20.66 -23.54
C ALA A 762 -19.88 -19.73 -22.83
N VAL A 763 -20.53 -20.21 -21.76
CA VAL A 763 -21.46 -19.40 -20.95
C VAL A 763 -20.73 -18.23 -20.30
N VAL A 764 -19.55 -18.47 -19.73
CA VAL A 764 -18.74 -17.43 -19.06
C VAL A 764 -18.33 -16.32 -20.03
N VAL A 765 -17.84 -16.66 -21.22
CA VAL A 765 -17.50 -15.65 -22.23
C VAL A 765 -18.72 -14.87 -22.69
N ALA A 766 -19.88 -15.52 -22.89
CA ALA A 766 -21.11 -14.83 -23.26
C ALA A 766 -21.54 -13.80 -22.20
N VAL A 767 -21.40 -14.14 -20.92
CA VAL A 767 -21.66 -13.23 -19.80
C VAL A 767 -20.63 -12.11 -19.73
N ALA A 768 -19.34 -12.41 -19.78
CA ALA A 768 -18.25 -11.43 -19.69
C ALA A 768 -18.36 -10.36 -20.79
N THR A 769 -18.77 -10.77 -21.98
CA THR A 769 -18.99 -9.90 -23.15
C THR A 769 -20.38 -9.28 -23.21
N SER A 770 -21.25 -9.56 -22.23
CA SER A 770 -22.64 -9.06 -22.19
C SER A 770 -23.47 -9.40 -23.44
N SER A 771 -23.21 -10.56 -24.05
CA SER A 771 -23.82 -10.98 -25.31
C SER A 771 -25.17 -11.68 -25.10
N PHE A 772 -26.26 -10.90 -25.04
CA PHE A 772 -27.62 -11.43 -24.83
C PHE A 772 -28.04 -12.47 -25.87
N GLU A 773 -27.71 -12.27 -27.14
CA GLU A 773 -28.05 -13.22 -28.21
C GLU A 773 -27.34 -14.55 -28.01
N SER A 774 -26.05 -14.54 -27.62
CA SER A 774 -25.31 -15.76 -27.30
C SER A 774 -25.93 -16.48 -26.09
N LEU A 775 -26.27 -15.75 -25.02
CA LEU A 775 -26.92 -16.33 -23.84
C LEU A 775 -28.27 -16.97 -24.18
N LYS A 776 -29.05 -16.35 -25.07
CA LYS A 776 -30.34 -16.87 -25.53
C LYS A 776 -30.18 -18.17 -26.31
N LEU A 777 -29.19 -18.26 -27.20
CA LEU A 777 -28.88 -19.48 -27.95
C LEU A 777 -28.39 -20.61 -27.05
N LEU A 778 -27.53 -20.29 -26.07
CA LEU A 778 -27.05 -21.26 -25.10
C LEU A 778 -28.21 -21.79 -24.23
N ARG A 779 -29.17 -20.93 -23.86
CA ARG A 779 -30.40 -21.30 -23.16
C ARG A 779 -31.32 -22.17 -24.01
N GLU A 780 -31.53 -21.82 -25.29
CA GLU A 780 -32.29 -22.62 -26.26
C GLU A 780 -31.67 -24.02 -26.47
N ALA A 781 -30.34 -24.14 -26.35
CA ALA A 781 -29.60 -25.39 -26.41
C ALA A 781 -29.62 -26.20 -25.09
N ASN A 782 -30.37 -25.76 -24.06
CA ASN A 782 -30.44 -26.39 -22.73
C ASN A 782 -29.10 -26.54 -22.02
N ILE A 783 -28.17 -25.60 -22.21
CA ILE A 783 -26.89 -25.60 -21.50
C ILE A 783 -27.13 -25.13 -20.05
N ASP A 784 -26.57 -25.86 -19.09
CA ASP A 784 -26.63 -25.51 -17.66
C ASP A 784 -25.63 -24.38 -17.33
N PRO A 785 -26.10 -23.18 -16.91
CA PRO A 785 -25.21 -22.07 -16.57
C PRO A 785 -24.57 -22.21 -15.18
N THR A 786 -24.90 -23.23 -14.39
CA THR A 786 -24.43 -23.38 -13.00
C THR A 786 -23.09 -24.10 -12.87
N LEU A 787 -22.56 -24.63 -13.98
CA LEU A 787 -21.34 -25.42 -14.00
C LEU A 787 -20.08 -24.55 -13.85
N ALA A 788 -19.12 -25.02 -13.06
CA ALA A 788 -17.86 -24.33 -12.82
C ALA A 788 -16.98 -24.30 -14.08
N THR A 789 -16.29 -23.18 -14.29
CA THR A 789 -15.39 -22.95 -15.43
C THR A 789 -13.92 -23.08 -15.04
N GLN A 790 -13.06 -23.42 -16.00
CA GLN A 790 -11.61 -23.31 -15.86
C GLN A 790 -11.04 -22.07 -16.57
N HIS A 791 -11.90 -21.24 -17.19
CA HIS A 791 -11.49 -20.12 -18.03
C HIS A 791 -10.59 -19.11 -17.33
N TYR A 792 -10.74 -18.94 -16.01
CA TYR A 792 -9.95 -18.03 -15.19
C TYR A 792 -9.01 -18.74 -14.19
N LYS A 793 -8.70 -20.04 -14.43
CA LYS A 793 -7.83 -20.83 -13.55
C LYS A 793 -6.39 -20.32 -13.52
N GLU A 794 -5.91 -19.74 -14.62
CA GLU A 794 -4.56 -19.18 -14.76
C GLU A 794 -4.46 -17.68 -14.43
N GLY A 795 -5.58 -17.05 -14.03
CA GLY A 795 -5.60 -15.66 -13.59
C GLY A 795 -6.97 -14.99 -13.76
N TRP A 796 -7.39 -14.22 -12.76
CA TRP A 796 -8.61 -13.40 -12.80
C TRP A 796 -8.36 -12.03 -12.17
N GLY A 797 -7.80 -11.10 -12.96
CA GLY A 797 -7.44 -9.76 -12.49
C GLY A 797 -8.40 -8.66 -12.95
N ILE A 798 -8.62 -7.68 -12.08
CA ILE A 798 -9.11 -6.32 -12.40
C ILE A 798 -7.92 -5.38 -12.17
N GLU A 799 -7.88 -4.20 -12.81
CA GLU A 799 -6.72 -3.27 -12.83
C GLU A 799 -6.00 -3.09 -11.48
N ASP A 800 -6.71 -3.15 -10.35
CA ASP A 800 -6.18 -2.88 -9.01
C ASP A 800 -5.94 -4.14 -8.13
N PHE A 801 -6.46 -5.31 -8.49
CA PHE A 801 -6.37 -6.53 -7.66
C PHE A 801 -6.70 -7.82 -8.43
N GLU A 802 -6.17 -8.94 -7.96
CA GLU A 802 -6.49 -10.28 -8.43
C GLU A 802 -7.61 -10.90 -7.58
N LEU A 803 -8.47 -11.68 -8.22
CA LEU A 803 -9.61 -12.35 -7.61
C LEU A 803 -9.40 -13.87 -7.61
N SER A 804 -9.85 -14.54 -6.56
CA SER A 804 -9.95 -16.00 -6.56
C SER A 804 -10.84 -16.47 -7.71
N PRO A 805 -10.46 -17.47 -8.53
CA PRO A 805 -11.22 -17.90 -9.70
C PRO A 805 -12.73 -18.04 -9.41
N PRO A 806 -13.62 -17.59 -10.32
CA PRO A 806 -15.05 -17.61 -10.07
C PRO A 806 -15.54 -19.05 -9.98
N GLU A 807 -16.33 -19.35 -8.94
CA GLU A 807 -17.04 -20.62 -8.80
C GLU A 807 -18.36 -20.62 -9.58
N SER A 808 -18.89 -19.43 -9.89
CA SER A 808 -20.16 -19.25 -10.60
C SER A 808 -20.10 -18.13 -11.62
N VAL A 809 -20.85 -18.28 -12.72
CA VAL A 809 -21.03 -17.22 -13.71
C VAL A 809 -21.75 -15.98 -13.13
N LEU A 810 -22.44 -16.10 -11.99
CA LEU A 810 -22.96 -14.92 -11.27
C LEU A 810 -21.83 -14.00 -10.81
N GLU A 811 -20.70 -14.53 -10.36
CA GLU A 811 -19.55 -13.71 -9.95
C GLU A 811 -18.94 -13.00 -11.17
N VAL A 812 -18.90 -13.67 -12.32
CA VAL A 812 -18.49 -13.07 -13.61
C VAL A 812 -19.44 -11.92 -14.00
N ALA A 813 -20.77 -12.12 -13.90
CA ALA A 813 -21.76 -11.09 -14.21
C ALA A 813 -21.65 -9.86 -13.29
N VAL A 814 -21.29 -10.06 -12.02
CA VAL A 814 -21.04 -9.00 -11.05
C VAL A 814 -19.81 -8.17 -11.42
N VAL A 815 -18.71 -8.82 -11.79
CA VAL A 815 -17.44 -8.15 -12.16
C VAL A 815 -17.59 -7.31 -13.43
N PHE A 816 -18.23 -7.85 -14.48
CA PHE A 816 -18.46 -7.12 -15.73
C PHE A 816 -19.66 -6.15 -15.68
N ALA A 817 -20.24 -5.95 -14.49
CA ALA A 817 -21.22 -4.91 -14.14
C ALA A 817 -22.44 -4.78 -15.06
N ASN A 818 -23.02 -5.90 -15.50
CA ASN A 818 -24.24 -5.87 -16.32
C ASN A 818 -25.47 -6.34 -15.52
N VAL A 819 -26.20 -5.37 -14.95
CA VAL A 819 -27.44 -5.60 -14.18
C VAL A 819 -28.47 -6.40 -14.99
N ALA A 820 -28.58 -6.14 -16.29
CA ALA A 820 -29.56 -6.83 -17.14
C ALA A 820 -29.18 -8.29 -17.36
N VAL A 821 -27.89 -8.60 -17.59
CA VAL A 821 -27.39 -9.98 -17.72
C VAL A 821 -27.55 -10.72 -16.40
N LEU A 822 -27.23 -10.09 -15.27
CA LEU A 822 -27.40 -10.70 -13.95
C LEU A 822 -28.87 -11.07 -13.71
N ARG A 823 -29.82 -10.14 -13.95
CA ARG A 823 -31.25 -10.43 -13.82
C ARG A 823 -31.70 -11.55 -14.75
N TYR A 824 -31.21 -11.57 -15.99
CA TYR A 824 -31.50 -12.66 -16.93
C TYR A 824 -30.98 -14.01 -16.45
N LEU A 825 -29.79 -14.06 -15.83
CA LEU A 825 -29.23 -15.28 -15.22
C LEU A 825 -30.06 -15.71 -14.01
N LEU A 826 -30.47 -14.78 -13.13
CA LEU A 826 -31.33 -15.08 -11.98
C LEU A 826 -32.70 -15.64 -12.40
N GLU A 827 -33.20 -15.25 -13.59
CA GLU A 827 -34.41 -15.80 -14.21
C GLU A 827 -34.19 -17.09 -15.02
N TRP A 828 -32.93 -17.45 -15.33
CA TRP A 828 -32.63 -18.62 -16.15
C TRP A 828 -32.94 -19.91 -15.39
N THR A 829 -32.49 -19.99 -14.14
CA THR A 829 -32.56 -21.19 -13.30
C THR A 829 -32.60 -20.85 -11.81
N GLN A 830 -32.88 -21.84 -10.95
CA GLN A 830 -32.75 -21.70 -9.51
C GLN A 830 -31.27 -21.83 -9.11
N TRP A 831 -30.73 -20.75 -8.54
CA TRP A 831 -29.35 -20.72 -8.07
C TRP A 831 -29.24 -21.25 -6.64
N SER A 832 -28.10 -21.88 -6.34
CA SER A 832 -27.79 -22.27 -4.96
C SER A 832 -27.55 -21.01 -4.11
N ALA A 833 -28.02 -21.03 -2.85
CA ALA A 833 -27.78 -19.94 -1.90
C ALA A 833 -26.29 -19.60 -1.75
N ARG A 834 -25.41 -20.61 -1.88
CA ARG A 834 -23.95 -20.44 -1.91
C ARG A 834 -23.48 -19.58 -3.10
N ASN A 835 -23.93 -19.87 -4.32
CA ASN A 835 -23.48 -19.14 -5.50
C ASN A 835 -23.97 -17.68 -5.47
N VAL A 836 -25.20 -17.44 -4.99
CA VAL A 836 -25.73 -16.09 -4.79
C VAL A 836 -24.96 -15.37 -3.67
N GLY A 837 -24.64 -16.06 -2.58
CA GLY A 837 -23.86 -15.55 -1.46
C GLY A 837 -22.45 -15.10 -1.83
N ARG A 838 -21.75 -15.89 -2.64
CA ARG A 838 -20.46 -15.51 -3.22
C ARG A 838 -20.62 -14.28 -4.11
N ALA A 839 -21.54 -14.30 -5.07
CA ALA A 839 -21.77 -13.15 -5.96
C ALA A 839 -22.10 -11.85 -5.19
N LEU A 840 -22.89 -11.93 -4.11
CA LEU A 840 -23.19 -10.80 -3.23
C LEU A 840 -21.94 -10.28 -2.54
N THR A 841 -21.12 -11.17 -1.97
CA THR A 841 -19.88 -10.80 -1.29
C THR A 841 -18.91 -10.13 -2.27
N MET A 842 -18.81 -10.64 -3.51
CA MET A 842 -18.02 -10.04 -4.59
C MET A 842 -18.51 -8.63 -4.89
N ALA A 843 -19.83 -8.48 -5.09
CA ALA A 843 -20.45 -7.21 -5.45
C ALA A 843 -20.18 -6.12 -4.44
N ILE A 844 -20.25 -6.44 -3.13
CA ILE A 844 -19.95 -5.49 -2.07
C ILE A 844 -18.46 -5.16 -2.06
N ALA A 845 -17.59 -6.16 -2.18
CA ALA A 845 -16.14 -5.97 -2.09
C ALA A 845 -15.59 -5.10 -3.23
N ILE A 846 -16.06 -5.30 -4.47
CA ILE A 846 -15.65 -4.52 -5.65
C ILE A 846 -16.48 -3.22 -5.84
N GLU A 847 -17.30 -2.84 -4.87
CA GLU A 847 -18.11 -1.62 -4.88
C GLU A 847 -19.24 -1.57 -5.95
N ASN A 848 -19.71 -2.73 -6.43
CA ASN A 848 -20.84 -2.82 -7.36
C ASN A 848 -22.19 -2.87 -6.59
N TYR A 849 -22.62 -1.71 -6.09
CA TYR A 849 -23.83 -1.59 -5.27
C TYR A 849 -25.14 -1.72 -6.06
N LEU A 850 -25.11 -1.63 -7.40
CA LEU A 850 -26.32 -1.66 -8.23
C LEU A 850 -27.02 -3.02 -8.24
N VAL A 851 -26.25 -4.09 -8.03
CA VAL A 851 -26.75 -5.48 -8.07
C VAL A 851 -27.03 -6.07 -6.68
N VAL A 852 -26.66 -5.36 -5.61
CA VAL A 852 -26.75 -5.86 -4.23
C VAL A 852 -28.18 -6.15 -3.82
N ASP A 853 -29.13 -5.23 -4.08
CA ASP A 853 -30.53 -5.45 -3.73
C ASP A 853 -31.15 -6.60 -4.56
N ASP A 854 -30.77 -6.75 -5.83
CA ASP A 854 -31.24 -7.85 -6.69
C ASP A 854 -30.78 -9.21 -6.13
N LEU A 855 -29.53 -9.32 -5.67
CA LEU A 855 -28.99 -10.52 -5.06
C LEU A 855 -29.56 -10.80 -3.65
N MET A 856 -29.80 -9.77 -2.84
CA MET A 856 -30.39 -9.91 -1.51
C MET A 856 -31.87 -10.31 -1.51
N ASN A 857 -32.58 -10.10 -2.63
CA ASN A 857 -33.98 -10.49 -2.80
C ASN A 857 -34.16 -11.98 -3.17
N VAL A 858 -33.07 -12.67 -3.51
CA VAL A 858 -33.05 -14.12 -3.79
C VAL A 858 -32.53 -14.87 -2.55
N ASP A 859 -32.82 -16.17 -2.44
CA ASP A 859 -32.24 -17.01 -1.39
C ASP A 859 -30.70 -16.97 -1.46
N CYS A 860 -30.07 -16.51 -0.38
CA CYS A 860 -28.69 -16.08 -0.37
C CYS A 860 -28.03 -16.46 0.96
N ASP A 861 -26.87 -17.11 0.87
CA ASP A 861 -26.04 -17.44 2.02
C ASP A 861 -24.99 -16.35 2.26
N PHE A 862 -25.24 -15.53 3.28
CA PHE A 862 -24.36 -14.41 3.63
C PHE A 862 -22.99 -14.83 4.22
N THR A 863 -22.80 -16.12 4.53
CA THR A 863 -21.55 -16.64 5.14
C THR A 863 -20.44 -16.94 4.14
N GLN A 864 -20.73 -16.79 2.84
CA GLN A 864 -19.78 -17.14 1.79
C GLN A 864 -18.60 -16.18 1.72
N GLU A 865 -17.41 -16.75 1.54
CA GLU A 865 -16.12 -16.06 1.55
C GLU A 865 -15.58 -15.81 0.14
N ILE A 866 -15.04 -14.63 -0.11
CA ILE A 866 -14.23 -14.33 -1.30
C ILE A 866 -12.87 -13.82 -0.87
N THR A 867 -11.83 -14.29 -1.58
CA THR A 867 -10.47 -13.83 -1.39
C THR A 867 -10.08 -12.88 -2.52
N ILE A 868 -9.60 -11.70 -2.13
CA ILE A 868 -9.06 -10.68 -3.02
C ILE A 868 -7.56 -10.61 -2.74
N GLU A 869 -6.76 -10.70 -3.79
CA GLU A 869 -5.31 -10.63 -3.73
C GLU A 869 -4.86 -9.25 -4.22
N TYR A 870 -4.20 -8.50 -3.34
CA TYR A 870 -3.67 -7.18 -3.66
C TYR A 870 -2.18 -7.32 -3.99
N PRO A 871 -1.74 -6.88 -5.18
CA PRO A 871 -0.33 -6.96 -5.59
C PRO A 871 0.59 -6.25 -4.60
N THR A 872 0.14 -5.10 -4.11
CA THR A 872 0.76 -4.34 -3.03
C THR A 872 -0.33 -3.81 -2.11
N TYR A 873 0.00 -3.64 -0.84
CA TYR A 873 -0.90 -3.06 0.14
C TYR A 873 -0.09 -2.39 1.26
N GLU A 874 -0.69 -1.44 1.98
CA GLU A 874 -0.09 -0.87 3.18
C GLU A 874 -0.50 -1.66 4.43
N ASP A 875 0.47 -2.05 5.25
CA ASP A 875 0.18 -2.66 6.55
C ASP A 875 -0.39 -1.64 7.56
N GLU A 876 -0.81 -2.12 8.74
CA GLU A 876 -1.33 -1.26 9.81
C GLU A 876 -0.29 -0.27 10.36
N PHE A 877 0.95 -0.34 9.88
CA PHE A 877 2.06 0.56 10.18
C PHE A 877 2.43 1.45 8.97
N GLY A 878 1.60 1.47 7.90
CA GLY A 878 1.80 2.29 6.70
C GLY A 878 2.94 1.81 5.79
N ARG A 879 3.43 0.58 5.95
CA ARG A 879 4.51 0.03 5.11
C ARG A 879 3.91 -0.71 3.92
N LEU A 880 4.43 -0.41 2.72
CA LEU A 880 4.08 -1.15 1.51
C LEU A 880 4.64 -2.57 1.57
N GLN A 881 3.74 -3.55 1.46
CA GLN A 881 4.04 -4.97 1.45
C GLN A 881 3.55 -5.59 0.14
N ASN A 882 4.22 -6.64 -0.32
CA ASN A 882 3.84 -7.36 -1.53
C ASN A 882 2.88 -8.51 -1.22
N GLY A 883 1.83 -8.66 -2.03
CA GLY A 883 0.95 -9.85 -2.04
C GLY A 883 0.13 -10.07 -0.77
N ALA A 884 -0.87 -9.21 -0.49
CA ALA A 884 -1.89 -9.53 0.52
C ALA A 884 -2.96 -10.41 -0.08
N LYS A 885 -3.47 -11.34 0.73
CA LYS A 885 -4.75 -12.00 0.49
C LYS A 885 -5.70 -11.63 1.60
N GLU A 886 -6.81 -10.98 1.23
CA GLU A 886 -7.86 -10.62 2.17
C GLU A 886 -9.11 -11.43 1.84
N THR A 887 -9.58 -12.18 2.83
CA THR A 887 -10.79 -12.98 2.72
C THR A 887 -11.93 -12.28 3.45
N TYR A 888 -12.99 -11.96 2.71
CA TYR A 888 -14.16 -11.25 3.22
C TYR A 888 -15.40 -12.12 3.14
N THR A 889 -16.26 -12.04 4.16
CA THR A 889 -17.69 -12.32 4.05
C THR A 889 -18.45 -11.06 3.61
N SER A 890 -19.71 -11.21 3.21
CA SER A 890 -20.59 -10.09 2.86
C SER A 890 -20.66 -9.01 3.97
N LEU A 891 -20.68 -9.41 5.25
CA LEU A 891 -20.69 -8.48 6.37
C LEU A 891 -19.36 -7.73 6.51
N GLN A 892 -18.22 -8.44 6.49
CA GLN A 892 -16.90 -7.80 6.59
C GLN A 892 -16.64 -6.86 5.41
N ALA A 893 -17.04 -7.23 4.19
CA ALA A 893 -16.97 -6.37 3.02
C ALA A 893 -17.82 -5.10 3.20
N ALA A 894 -19.06 -5.25 3.69
CA ALA A 894 -19.94 -4.10 3.92
C ALA A 894 -19.41 -3.15 5.01
N VAL A 895 -18.78 -3.68 6.07
CA VAL A 895 -18.13 -2.88 7.10
C VAL A 895 -16.89 -2.17 6.55
N SER A 896 -16.04 -2.88 5.81
CA SER A 896 -14.84 -2.31 5.17
C SER A 896 -15.18 -1.13 4.25
N GLN A 897 -16.31 -1.25 3.53
CA GLN A 897 -16.86 -0.22 2.65
C GLN A 897 -17.77 0.81 3.36
N GLN A 898 -17.92 0.71 4.69
CA GLN A 898 -18.71 1.61 5.54
C GLN A 898 -20.20 1.76 5.14
N LEU A 899 -20.80 0.67 4.66
CA LEU A 899 -22.17 0.66 4.14
C LEU A 899 -23.19 0.41 5.25
N VAL A 900 -23.43 1.41 6.11
CA VAL A 900 -24.31 1.31 7.29
C VAL A 900 -25.64 0.57 7.01
N PRO A 901 -26.44 0.92 5.97
CA PRO A 901 -27.72 0.25 5.74
C PRO A 901 -27.60 -1.24 5.36
N ILE A 902 -26.52 -1.62 4.68
CA ILE A 902 -26.25 -3.02 4.30
C ILE A 902 -25.78 -3.79 5.54
N VAL A 903 -24.90 -3.19 6.35
CA VAL A 903 -24.48 -3.74 7.64
C VAL A 903 -25.68 -4.02 8.54
N GLU A 904 -26.62 -3.08 8.68
CA GLU A 904 -27.83 -3.27 9.50
C GLU A 904 -28.67 -4.46 9.06
N LYS A 905 -28.84 -4.66 7.74
CA LYS A 905 -29.60 -5.78 7.15
C LYS A 905 -28.87 -7.11 7.33
N ILE A 906 -27.58 -7.18 6.98
CA ILE A 906 -26.80 -8.43 6.96
C ILE A 906 -26.48 -8.91 8.38
N SER A 907 -26.21 -7.98 9.31
CA SER A 907 -25.90 -8.30 10.73
C SER A 907 -27.03 -9.00 11.49
N GLN A 908 -28.24 -9.07 10.95
CA GLN A 908 -29.35 -9.83 11.54
C GLN A 908 -29.32 -11.32 11.17
N ARG A 909 -28.53 -11.70 10.16
CA ARG A 909 -28.61 -13.01 9.49
C ARG A 909 -27.26 -13.73 9.41
N THR A 910 -26.24 -13.21 10.08
CA THR A 910 -24.84 -13.69 9.99
C THR A 910 -24.22 -13.81 11.38
N ASP A 911 -23.14 -14.58 11.48
CA ASP A 911 -22.29 -14.57 12.68
C ASP A 911 -21.51 -13.26 12.74
N ILE A 912 -21.89 -12.41 13.69
CA ILE A 912 -21.30 -11.09 13.91
C ILE A 912 -19.83 -11.16 14.37
N ASN A 913 -19.41 -12.33 14.88
CA ASN A 913 -18.08 -12.57 15.45
C ASN A 913 -17.16 -13.36 14.52
N TYR A 914 -17.57 -13.54 13.26
CA TYR A 914 -16.79 -14.28 12.30
C TYR A 914 -15.42 -13.64 12.07
N LEU A 915 -14.34 -14.37 12.36
CA LEU A 915 -12.97 -13.84 12.28
C LEU A 915 -12.38 -13.91 10.86
N GLY A 916 -12.80 -14.88 10.04
CA GLY A 916 -12.22 -15.12 8.72
C GLY A 916 -10.99 -16.03 8.71
N LYS A 917 -10.43 -16.24 7.52
CA LYS A 917 -9.18 -16.97 7.28
C LYS A 917 -8.11 -16.01 6.75
N GLY A 918 -6.86 -16.46 6.78
CA GLY A 918 -5.71 -15.68 6.28
C GLY A 918 -4.95 -14.95 7.38
N VAL A 919 -3.83 -14.35 6.97
CA VAL A 919 -2.85 -13.70 7.85
C VAL A 919 -3.35 -12.37 8.44
N ARG A 920 -4.36 -11.75 7.81
CA ARG A 920 -4.96 -10.46 8.18
C ARG A 920 -6.44 -10.54 8.53
N ARG A 921 -6.89 -11.73 8.91
CA ARG A 921 -8.28 -11.98 9.28
C ARG A 921 -8.71 -11.01 10.41
N ARG A 922 -9.88 -10.39 10.27
CA ARG A 922 -10.44 -9.44 11.25
C ARG A 922 -11.92 -9.67 11.43
N THR A 923 -12.43 -9.58 12.65
CA THR A 923 -13.88 -9.57 12.88
C THR A 923 -14.52 -8.31 12.27
N PRO A 924 -15.82 -8.32 11.99
CA PRO A 924 -16.56 -7.11 11.62
C PRO A 924 -16.31 -5.95 12.60
N LEU A 925 -16.21 -6.23 13.90
CA LEU A 925 -15.98 -5.19 14.91
C LEU A 925 -14.56 -4.61 14.83
N GLN A 926 -13.53 -5.45 14.65
CA GLN A 926 -12.15 -4.99 14.44
C GLN A 926 -12.07 -4.08 13.20
N LEU A 927 -12.69 -4.47 12.08
CA LEU A 927 -12.75 -3.64 10.87
C LEU A 927 -13.48 -2.31 11.10
N ALA A 928 -14.60 -2.32 11.85
CA ALA A 928 -15.36 -1.10 12.12
C ALA A 928 -14.57 -0.09 12.96
N VAL A 929 -13.81 -0.57 13.96
CA VAL A 929 -12.94 0.25 14.80
C VAL A 929 -11.77 0.81 14.00
N GLU A 930 -11.16 0.00 13.13
CA GLU A 930 -10.10 0.46 12.22
C GLU A 930 -10.58 1.58 11.31
N LYS A 931 -11.82 1.50 10.82
CA LYS A 931 -12.42 2.54 9.99
C LYS A 931 -12.90 3.76 10.78
N GLY A 932 -12.83 3.73 12.11
CA GLY A 932 -13.29 4.82 12.98
C GLY A 932 -14.80 5.10 12.88
N ASN A 933 -15.61 4.17 12.37
CA ASN A 933 -17.04 4.39 12.18
C ASN A 933 -17.83 3.98 13.43
N MET A 934 -18.01 4.92 14.34
CA MET A 934 -18.70 4.72 15.62
C MET A 934 -20.15 4.19 15.45
N GLU A 935 -20.84 4.57 14.38
CA GLU A 935 -22.20 4.09 14.10
C GLU A 935 -22.21 2.57 13.85
N ILE A 936 -21.29 2.10 13.00
CA ILE A 936 -21.12 0.66 12.74
C ILE A 936 -20.65 -0.06 14.00
N VAL A 937 -19.69 0.51 14.75
CA VAL A 937 -19.23 -0.06 16.04
C VAL A 937 -20.41 -0.28 16.98
N ASN A 938 -21.28 0.72 17.16
CA ASN A 938 -22.47 0.62 18.00
C ASN A 938 -23.49 -0.41 17.48
N ILE A 939 -23.72 -0.48 16.16
CA ILE A 939 -24.59 -1.49 15.57
C ILE A 939 -24.06 -2.89 15.90
N LEU A 940 -22.77 -3.17 15.63
CA LEU A 940 -22.18 -4.49 15.87
C LEU A 940 -22.19 -4.86 17.36
N LEU A 941 -21.84 -3.95 18.26
CA LEU A 941 -21.89 -4.16 19.71
C LEU A 941 -23.32 -4.43 20.20
N SER A 942 -24.31 -3.67 19.72
CA SER A 942 -25.72 -3.90 20.06
C SER A 942 -26.25 -5.26 19.62
N ARG A 943 -25.57 -5.91 18.66
CA ARG A 943 -25.88 -7.24 18.13
C ARG A 943 -25.02 -8.35 18.75
N GLY A 944 -24.26 -8.05 19.81
CA GLY A 944 -23.49 -9.05 20.55
C GLY A 944 -22.11 -9.35 19.96
N ALA A 945 -21.50 -8.39 19.28
CA ALA A 945 -20.09 -8.50 18.90
C ALA A 945 -19.17 -8.60 20.14
N LYS A 946 -18.26 -9.57 20.11
CA LYS A 946 -17.26 -9.83 21.15
C LYS A 946 -16.14 -8.80 21.05
N ILE A 947 -16.00 -8.02 22.10
CA ILE A 947 -15.07 -6.90 22.21
C ILE A 947 -13.62 -7.38 22.06
N ASP A 948 -13.23 -8.41 22.83
CA ASP A 948 -11.87 -8.97 22.87
C ASP A 948 -11.72 -10.19 21.94
N SER A 949 -12.21 -10.04 20.71
CA SER A 949 -11.97 -11.08 19.69
C SER A 949 -10.46 -11.20 19.41
N PRO A 950 -9.92 -12.43 19.28
CA PRO A 950 -8.49 -12.65 19.20
C PRO A 950 -7.89 -12.05 17.91
N PRO A 951 -6.65 -11.55 17.97
CA PRO A 951 -5.96 -11.03 16.80
C PRO A 951 -5.56 -12.15 15.80
N ALA A 952 -5.29 -11.77 14.56
CA ALA A 952 -4.57 -12.63 13.62
C ALA A 952 -3.13 -12.92 14.10
N GLN A 953 -2.47 -13.95 13.56
CA GLN A 953 -1.14 -14.36 14.05
C GLN A 953 -0.01 -13.39 13.65
N HIS A 954 -0.13 -12.72 12.50
CA HIS A 954 0.89 -11.84 11.93
C HIS A 954 0.31 -10.43 11.81
N GLY A 955 0.78 -9.47 12.61
CA GLY A 955 0.25 -8.10 12.61
C GLY A 955 -1.27 -8.08 12.84
N GLY A 956 -1.75 -8.94 13.74
CA GLY A 956 -3.14 -8.95 14.16
C GLY A 956 -3.34 -8.06 15.38
N VAL A 957 -4.55 -7.52 15.52
CA VAL A 957 -4.88 -6.54 16.56
C VAL A 957 -6.30 -6.77 17.11
N THR A 958 -6.49 -6.56 18.41
CA THR A 958 -7.81 -6.47 19.05
C THR A 958 -8.46 -5.11 18.78
N THR A 959 -9.73 -4.95 19.13
CA THR A 959 -10.46 -3.68 18.95
C THR A 959 -9.81 -2.54 19.73
N LEU A 960 -9.43 -2.78 20.99
CA LEU A 960 -8.75 -1.78 21.83
C LEU A 960 -7.33 -1.48 21.34
N GLN A 961 -6.58 -2.49 20.88
CA GLN A 961 -5.26 -2.30 20.28
C GLN A 961 -5.34 -1.40 19.03
N ILE A 962 -6.32 -1.62 18.14
CA ILE A 962 -6.57 -0.74 16.98
C ILE A 962 -6.84 0.69 17.43
N ALA A 963 -7.77 0.88 18.38
CA ALA A 963 -8.14 2.21 18.85
C ALA A 963 -6.94 2.94 19.50
N ALA A 964 -6.07 2.22 20.21
CA ALA A 964 -4.85 2.76 20.80
C ALA A 964 -3.82 3.19 19.75
N ILE A 965 -3.58 2.36 18.72
CA ILE A 965 -2.66 2.67 17.61
C ILE A 965 -3.15 3.91 16.81
N GLN A 966 -4.44 3.90 16.45
CA GLN A 966 -5.06 4.98 15.67
C GLN A 966 -5.30 6.26 16.48
N GLY A 967 -5.16 6.21 17.82
CA GLY A 967 -5.45 7.33 18.69
C GLY A 967 -6.95 7.68 18.79
N PHE A 968 -7.83 6.72 18.52
CA PHE A 968 -9.29 6.88 18.62
C PHE A 968 -9.74 6.79 20.09
N ILE A 969 -9.36 7.78 20.89
CA ILE A 969 -9.58 7.80 22.34
C ILE A 969 -11.05 7.65 22.73
N GLY A 970 -11.97 8.20 21.92
CA GLY A 970 -13.42 8.02 22.14
C GLY A 970 -13.86 6.57 21.94
N ILE A 971 -13.37 5.89 20.90
CA ILE A 971 -13.67 4.47 20.68
C ILE A 971 -13.03 3.61 21.78
N ALA A 972 -11.76 3.86 22.12
CA ALA A 972 -11.08 3.13 23.19
C ALA A 972 -11.83 3.25 24.52
N ARG A 973 -12.25 4.47 24.89
CA ARG A 973 -13.05 4.72 26.09
C ARG A 973 -14.37 3.96 26.07
N ARG A 974 -15.09 3.97 24.95
CA ARG A 974 -16.32 3.19 24.80
C ARG A 974 -16.10 1.69 24.97
N LEU A 975 -15.01 1.15 24.42
CA LEU A 975 -14.67 -0.27 24.54
C LEU A 975 -14.34 -0.62 26.01
N LEU A 976 -13.57 0.23 26.70
CA LEU A 976 -13.25 0.06 28.13
C LEU A 976 -14.51 0.14 29.02
N ASP A 977 -15.42 1.07 28.76
CA ASP A 977 -16.70 1.17 29.49
C ASP A 977 -17.56 -0.10 29.35
N LEU A 978 -17.39 -0.82 28.23
CA LEU A 978 -18.05 -2.09 27.95
C LEU A 978 -17.24 -3.32 28.41
N GLY A 979 -16.12 -3.10 29.11
CA GLY A 979 -15.31 -4.14 29.73
C GLY A 979 -14.25 -4.78 28.83
N ALA A 980 -13.76 -4.07 27.80
CA ALA A 980 -12.60 -4.52 27.03
C ALA A 980 -11.39 -4.80 27.94
N ASP A 981 -10.71 -5.94 27.73
CA ASP A 981 -9.49 -6.23 28.46
C ASP A 981 -8.30 -5.42 27.90
N LEU A 982 -7.79 -4.55 28.76
CA LEU A 982 -6.68 -3.65 28.51
C LEU A 982 -5.31 -4.34 28.39
N ASN A 983 -5.18 -5.58 28.88
CA ASN A 983 -3.95 -6.36 28.87
C ASN A 983 -3.94 -7.50 27.84
N GLU A 984 -4.87 -7.48 26.87
CA GLU A 984 -4.91 -8.48 25.80
C GLU A 984 -3.54 -8.64 25.11
N ALA A 985 -3.17 -9.90 24.89
CA ALA A 985 -1.87 -10.24 24.33
C ALA A 985 -1.73 -9.70 22.90
N PRO A 986 -0.52 -9.28 22.49
CA PRO A 986 -0.26 -8.92 21.11
C PRO A 986 -0.35 -10.16 20.21
N ALA A 987 -0.54 -9.95 18.90
CA ALA A 987 -0.33 -11.02 17.92
C ALA A 987 1.09 -11.62 18.04
N ARG A 988 1.19 -12.93 17.72
CA ARG A 988 2.42 -13.72 17.87
C ARG A 988 3.61 -13.13 17.13
N TYR A 989 3.38 -12.60 15.94
CA TYR A 989 4.41 -11.98 15.11
C TYR A 989 4.03 -10.54 14.83
N PHE A 990 4.95 -9.61 15.09
CA PHE A 990 4.80 -8.18 14.84
C PHE A 990 3.61 -7.49 15.54
N GLY A 991 2.95 -8.13 16.50
CA GLY A 991 1.83 -7.53 17.24
C GLY A 991 2.25 -6.46 18.26
N ARG A 992 1.26 -5.72 18.75
CA ARG A 992 1.38 -4.72 19.83
C ARG A 992 0.25 -4.86 20.83
N THR A 993 0.55 -4.70 22.12
CA THR A 993 -0.50 -4.43 23.12
C THR A 993 -1.05 -3.01 22.94
N ALA A 994 -2.18 -2.70 23.59
CA ALA A 994 -2.74 -1.34 23.53
C ALA A 994 -1.73 -0.30 24.04
N LEU A 995 -1.03 -0.59 25.14
CA LEU A 995 0.02 0.27 25.70
C LEU A 995 1.18 0.47 24.71
N GLN A 996 1.67 -0.63 24.11
CA GLN A 996 2.77 -0.56 23.15
C GLN A 996 2.39 0.24 21.89
N GLY A 997 1.19 0.01 21.35
CA GLY A 997 0.70 0.73 20.17
C GLY A 997 0.53 2.23 20.42
N ALA A 998 -0.03 2.60 21.58
CA ALA A 998 -0.14 4.00 22.00
C ALA A 998 1.25 4.65 22.20
N ALA A 999 2.22 3.92 22.75
CA ALA A 999 3.58 4.41 22.97
C ALA A 999 4.37 4.59 21.67
N GLU A 1000 4.31 3.61 20.78
CA GLU A 1000 4.93 3.63 19.44
C GLU A 1000 4.48 4.81 18.59
N HIS A 1001 3.25 5.29 18.79
CA HIS A 1001 2.66 6.42 18.06
C HIS A 1001 2.53 7.70 18.92
N GLY A 1002 3.13 7.74 20.11
CA GLY A 1002 3.14 8.93 20.96
C GLY A 1002 1.76 9.48 21.32
N ARG A 1003 0.79 8.60 21.58
CA ARG A 1003 -0.59 8.96 21.96
C ARG A 1003 -0.68 9.27 23.46
N VAL A 1004 -0.17 10.43 23.89
CA VAL A 1004 0.01 10.76 25.32
C VAL A 1004 -1.27 10.65 26.15
N ASP A 1005 -2.42 11.09 25.64
CA ASP A 1005 -3.70 11.00 26.36
C ASP A 1005 -4.23 9.55 26.42
N MET A 1006 -4.03 8.78 25.34
CA MET A 1006 -4.34 7.35 25.32
C MET A 1006 -3.49 6.58 26.34
N LEU A 1007 -2.19 6.89 26.43
CA LEU A 1007 -1.30 6.29 27.42
C LEU A 1007 -1.78 6.56 28.85
N GLN A 1008 -2.09 7.82 29.18
CA GLN A 1008 -2.61 8.14 30.50
C GLN A 1008 -3.90 7.36 30.80
N MET A 1009 -4.84 7.33 29.85
CA MET A 1009 -6.11 6.62 30.02
C MET A 1009 -5.91 5.11 30.26
N LEU A 1010 -5.00 4.47 29.52
CA LEU A 1010 -4.70 3.05 29.68
C LEU A 1010 -4.00 2.77 31.02
N LEU A 1011 -3.04 3.61 31.42
CA LEU A 1011 -2.31 3.46 32.69
C LEU A 1011 -3.24 3.59 33.90
N GLU A 1012 -4.12 4.59 33.90
CA GLU A 1012 -5.14 4.77 34.93
C GLU A 1012 -6.22 3.69 34.93
N GLY A 1013 -6.48 3.10 33.76
CA GLY A 1013 -7.35 1.93 33.62
C GLY A 1013 -6.80 0.66 34.29
N GLY A 1014 -5.56 0.69 34.81
CA GLY A 1014 -4.94 -0.43 35.51
C GLY A 1014 -4.10 -1.33 34.61
N THR A 1015 -3.46 -0.78 33.58
CA THR A 1015 -2.53 -1.54 32.73
C THR A 1015 -1.43 -2.18 33.54
N LEU A 1016 -1.18 -3.47 33.30
CA LEU A 1016 -0.11 -4.21 33.95
C LEU A 1016 1.24 -3.71 33.42
N ILE A 1017 1.98 -3.04 34.29
CA ILE A 1017 3.32 -2.50 33.99
C ILE A 1017 4.43 -3.12 34.85
N VAL A 1018 4.06 -3.97 35.81
CA VAL A 1018 4.96 -4.72 36.70
C VAL A 1018 4.59 -6.20 36.68
N GLY A 1019 5.52 -7.08 37.07
CA GLY A 1019 5.29 -8.52 37.09
C GLY A 1019 5.06 -9.07 35.68
N GLU A 1020 3.89 -9.66 35.43
CA GLU A 1020 3.54 -10.28 34.14
C GLU A 1020 3.53 -9.30 32.96
N GLY A 1021 3.30 -7.99 33.22
CA GLY A 1021 3.29 -6.93 32.20
C GLY A 1021 4.62 -6.18 32.00
N GLU A 1022 5.68 -6.55 32.74
CA GLU A 1022 6.94 -5.79 32.75
C GLU A 1022 7.64 -5.78 31.39
N GLN A 1023 7.65 -6.90 30.66
CA GLN A 1023 8.27 -6.98 29.34
C GLN A 1023 7.53 -6.09 28.33
N GLN A 1024 6.20 -6.07 28.39
CA GLN A 1024 5.36 -5.28 27.51
C GLN A 1024 5.55 -3.78 27.79
N TYR A 1025 5.66 -3.41 29.06
CA TYR A 1025 5.99 -2.05 29.50
C TYR A 1025 7.37 -1.60 29.00
N LEU A 1026 8.41 -2.40 29.23
CA LEU A 1026 9.77 -2.06 28.78
C LEU A 1026 9.80 -1.87 27.26
N LYS A 1027 9.10 -2.73 26.52
CA LYS A 1027 8.96 -2.58 25.07
C LYS A 1027 8.16 -1.34 24.67
N ALA A 1028 7.14 -0.94 25.42
CA ALA A 1028 6.41 0.30 25.16
C ALA A 1028 7.31 1.54 25.35
N VAL A 1029 8.14 1.56 26.40
CA VAL A 1029 9.14 2.60 26.61
C VAL A 1029 10.15 2.63 25.47
N GLU A 1030 10.71 1.47 25.11
CA GLU A 1030 11.66 1.35 23.99
C GLU A 1030 11.05 1.85 22.68
N LEU A 1031 9.79 1.50 22.37
CA LEU A 1031 9.09 1.94 21.17
C LEU A 1031 8.82 3.45 21.17
N ALA A 1032 8.45 4.03 22.31
CA ALA A 1032 8.30 5.48 22.41
C ALA A 1032 9.63 6.20 22.16
N GLU A 1033 10.72 5.73 22.77
CA GLU A 1033 12.07 6.29 22.57
C GLU A 1033 12.54 6.11 21.13
N SER A 1034 12.44 4.91 20.56
CA SER A 1034 12.92 4.64 19.20
C SER A 1034 12.18 5.42 18.11
N ASN A 1035 10.94 5.85 18.38
CA ASN A 1035 10.14 6.68 17.48
C ASN A 1035 10.19 8.19 17.85
N GLY A 1036 11.05 8.58 18.80
CA GLY A 1036 11.26 9.99 19.19
C GLY A 1036 10.13 10.60 20.00
N HIS A 1037 9.27 9.79 20.61
CA HIS A 1037 8.20 10.21 21.51
C HIS A 1037 8.71 10.26 22.95
N ASN A 1038 9.68 11.13 23.23
CA ASN A 1038 10.36 11.17 24.53
C ASN A 1038 9.41 11.61 25.66
N ALA A 1039 8.44 12.48 25.38
CA ALA A 1039 7.39 12.86 26.32
C ALA A 1039 6.53 11.66 26.73
N ALA A 1040 6.17 10.79 25.78
CA ALA A 1040 5.44 9.55 26.04
C ALA A 1040 6.28 8.55 26.85
N ALA A 1041 7.57 8.42 26.55
CA ALA A 1041 8.49 7.58 27.31
C ALA A 1041 8.67 8.08 28.76
N ARG A 1042 8.79 9.40 28.97
CA ARG A 1042 8.84 10.00 30.32
C ARG A 1042 7.53 9.81 31.09
N LEU A 1043 6.38 9.92 30.42
CA LEU A 1043 5.08 9.63 31.02
C LEU A 1043 5.03 8.19 31.54
N LEU A 1044 5.43 7.22 30.73
CA LEU A 1044 5.50 5.80 31.11
C LEU A 1044 6.45 5.56 32.29
N LYS A 1045 7.63 6.19 32.29
CA LYS A 1045 8.62 6.07 33.38
C LYS A 1045 8.11 6.66 34.69
N SER A 1046 7.59 7.89 34.64
CA SER A 1046 7.07 8.59 35.82
C SER A 1046 5.89 7.87 36.46
N PHE A 1047 4.98 7.29 35.66
CA PHE A 1047 3.86 6.52 36.18
C PHE A 1047 4.32 5.23 36.89
N ARG A 1048 5.39 4.58 36.41
CA ARG A 1048 5.92 3.39 37.10
C ARG A 1048 6.54 3.74 38.45
N GLU A 1049 7.21 4.88 38.56
CA GLU A 1049 7.79 5.35 39.82
C GLU A 1049 6.71 5.62 40.88
N THR A 1050 5.56 6.18 40.50
CA THR A 1050 4.45 6.44 41.44
C THR A 1050 3.80 5.14 41.96
N VAL A 1051 3.73 4.10 41.13
CA VAL A 1051 3.24 2.78 41.56
C VAL A 1051 4.17 2.13 42.59
N HIS A 1052 5.49 2.25 42.42
CA HIS A 1052 6.46 1.70 43.39
C HIS A 1052 6.52 2.46 44.72
N LEU A 1053 6.14 3.75 44.74
CA LEU A 1053 6.12 4.60 45.94
C LEU A 1053 4.84 4.47 46.78
N SER A 1054 3.83 3.75 46.28
CA SER A 1054 2.56 3.51 46.97
C SER A 1054 2.64 2.16 47.72
N PRO A 1055 2.85 2.12 49.05
CA PRO A 1055 2.90 0.85 49.78
C PRO A 1055 1.51 0.21 49.79
N SER A 1056 1.49 -1.08 49.45
CA SER A 1056 0.34 -2.00 49.42
C SER A 1056 -0.50 -2.00 50.70
#